data_AF-A0A507CYE4-F1
#
_entry.id   AF-A0A507CYE4-F1
#
_cell.length_a   1.000
_cell.length_b   1.000
_cell.length_c   1.000
_cell.angle_alpha   90.00
_cell.angle_beta   90.00
_cell.angle_gamma   90.00
#
_symmetry.space_group_name_H-M   'P 1'
#
loop_
_entity.id
_entity.type
_entity.pdbx_description
1 polymer ?
#
loop_
_entity_poly.entity_id
_entity_poly.type
_entity_poly.pdbx_seq_one_letter_code
_entity_poly.pdbx_strand_id
1 'polypeptide(L)'
;MSSHPILLLLQSSLPSWLQSSMANLVGNIKSHLSSISYIIPTWLDVFSPDPAILVPSLAVLTLVGSLAIWLSVGFVSGAIGARFSNLEIPAPPEADETWKGETLTQPDIRDPLYPRVIICYDPATGQLLGKRRAMAPAEVVETVARSRQAQREYAKTPFTKRRAILTTLLDWIVENQEVVCRVTARDSGKTIVDASFGELLTTCEKLRWSIANGEKVLAPEYRGGGGLVVAHKSARVEYVPVGVMGCIVSWNYPCHNVLGPIISAVMAGNGCVVKASEHVAWSTHYWQTIVRLALRKHGVDEALITVVNGWADAGEALIECADKITFIGSPAVGKQVMKKASETLTPVVLELGGKDAAVICDDCDFNQVVQIAMRGTFQNCGQNCIGLERLVVHTKIYDQFVSEMEGRIRTLRQGPPLSASAVDCGAMTMSLACKNIKALVDDAVESGARLLVGGARYICPSYPSGQFFQPTLLVDVTPDMRIANEEVFGPVAVVMKFNTDEDAIRIVNACPFGLGASVFTLDYARGDAIAKRLKTGMANVNDFGINYLCQSLPFGGIGVSGIDRFAGVEGLRGNCHVRAMTSDYYWFLGIRTGIPPLLQYPLSKTSDQFQKALVEFLYGAGMGGKLRGIYGMLEALVTP
;
A
#
# COMPACT_ATOMS: atom_id res chain seq x y z
N MET A 1 -12.75 33.07 29.53
CA MET A 1 -11.84 32.16 30.28
C MET A 1 -10.40 32.69 30.42
N SER A 2 -10.14 34.01 30.33
CA SER A 2 -8.76 34.56 30.25
C SER A 2 -8.35 35.50 31.38
N SER A 3 -9.02 35.46 32.54
CA SER A 3 -8.77 36.43 33.61
C SER A 3 -8.89 35.83 35.02
N HIS A 4 -8.49 34.56 35.18
CA HIS A 4 -8.38 33.95 36.51
C HIS A 4 -6.91 33.97 36.99
N PRO A 5 -6.59 34.56 38.16
CA PRO A 5 -5.21 34.76 38.64
C PRO A 5 -4.36 33.47 38.73
N ILE A 6 -5.00 32.34 38.94
CA ILE A 6 -4.37 31.01 39.05
C ILE A 6 -3.81 30.53 37.69
N LEU A 7 -4.45 30.88 36.58
CA LEU A 7 -3.99 30.51 35.23
C LEU A 7 -2.75 31.30 34.81
N LEU A 8 -2.60 32.54 35.27
CA LEU A 8 -1.42 33.38 35.03
C LEU A 8 -0.20 32.87 35.82
N LEU A 9 -0.40 32.38 37.04
CA LEU A 9 0.63 31.76 37.88
C LEU A 9 1.14 30.41 37.32
N LEU A 10 0.25 29.63 36.70
CA LEU A 10 0.61 28.38 36.00
C LEU A 10 1.38 28.65 34.70
N GLN A 11 1.07 29.73 33.97
CA GLN A 11 1.79 30.10 32.76
C GLN A 11 3.24 30.49 33.03
N SER A 12 3.53 31.21 34.12
CA SER A 12 4.88 31.65 34.47
C SER A 12 5.80 30.54 35.00
N SER A 13 5.27 29.35 35.28
CA SER A 13 6.03 28.20 35.78
C SER A 13 6.33 27.13 34.71
N LEU A 14 5.93 27.37 33.45
CA LEU A 14 6.22 26.49 32.32
C LEU A 14 7.59 26.83 31.66
N PRO A 15 8.31 25.83 31.12
CA PRO A 15 9.52 26.07 30.32
C PRO A 15 9.25 27.01 29.14
N SER A 16 10.22 27.86 28.78
CA SER A 16 10.07 28.90 27.74
C SER A 16 9.66 28.35 26.37
N TRP A 17 10.05 27.12 26.02
CA TRP A 17 9.64 26.45 24.78
C TRP A 17 8.15 26.06 24.77
N LEU A 18 7.57 25.76 25.93
CA LEU A 18 6.15 25.43 26.06
C LEU A 18 5.31 26.71 26.02
N GLN A 19 5.81 27.81 26.58
CA GLN A 19 5.18 29.13 26.50
C GLN A 19 5.11 29.64 25.06
N SER A 20 6.19 29.52 24.28
CA SER A 20 6.20 29.94 22.87
C SER A 20 5.30 29.05 22.00
N SER A 21 5.31 27.74 22.24
CA SER A 21 4.46 26.78 21.53
C SER A 21 2.97 27.01 21.84
N MET A 22 2.62 27.32 23.09
CA MET A 22 1.25 27.66 23.47
C MET A 22 0.80 29.01 22.91
N ALA A 23 1.68 30.01 22.85
CA ALA A 23 1.36 31.31 22.25
C ALA A 23 1.13 31.19 20.73
N ASN A 24 1.98 30.45 20.03
CA ASN A 24 1.82 30.13 18.61
C ASN A 24 0.55 29.29 18.37
N LEU A 25 0.26 28.35 19.26
CA LEU A 25 -0.96 27.54 19.18
C LEU A 25 -2.23 28.37 19.38
N VAL A 26 -2.26 29.28 20.36
CA VAL A 26 -3.39 30.19 20.56
C VAL A 26 -3.54 31.16 19.38
N GLY A 27 -2.42 31.61 18.79
CA GLY A 27 -2.41 32.39 17.55
C GLY A 27 -3.00 31.61 16.36
N ASN A 28 -2.56 30.36 16.17
CA ASN A 28 -3.03 29.48 15.10
C ASN A 28 -4.49 29.07 15.30
N ILE A 29 -4.93 28.77 16.53
CA ILE A 29 -6.33 28.50 16.84
C ILE A 29 -7.19 29.74 16.57
N LYS A 30 -6.75 30.95 16.93
CA LYS A 30 -7.48 32.18 16.58
C LYS A 30 -7.56 32.42 15.08
N SER A 31 -6.46 32.19 14.35
CA SER A 31 -6.40 32.29 12.88
C SER A 31 -7.29 31.24 12.19
N HIS A 32 -7.31 30.01 12.70
CA HIS A 32 -8.17 28.94 12.19
C HIS A 32 -9.64 29.18 12.55
N LEU A 33 -9.95 29.65 13.75
CA LEU A 33 -11.32 30.05 14.13
C LEU A 33 -11.81 31.23 13.30
N SER A 34 -10.95 32.21 12.97
CA SER A 34 -11.32 33.30 12.06
C SER A 34 -11.54 32.82 10.62
N SER A 35 -10.82 31.79 10.19
CA SER A 35 -11.01 31.16 8.88
C SER A 35 -12.29 30.30 8.85
N ILE A 36 -12.58 29.58 9.94
CA ILE A 36 -13.83 28.82 10.14
C ILE A 36 -15.04 29.75 10.21
N SER A 37 -14.90 30.94 10.82
CA SER A 37 -15.95 31.97 10.80
C SER A 37 -16.22 32.57 9.43
N TYR A 38 -15.31 32.38 8.47
CA TYR A 38 -15.53 32.73 7.06
C TYR A 38 -16.21 31.58 6.30
N ILE A 39 -15.86 30.33 6.61
CA ILE A 39 -16.42 29.13 5.97
C ILE A 39 -17.90 28.93 6.31
N ILE A 40 -18.31 29.20 7.56
CA ILE A 40 -19.69 28.94 8.02
C ILE A 40 -20.73 29.82 7.30
N PRO A 41 -20.55 31.15 7.13
CA PRO A 41 -21.46 31.98 6.34
C PRO A 41 -21.44 31.61 4.85
N THR A 42 -20.28 31.30 4.27
CA THR A 42 -20.20 30.87 2.86
C THR A 42 -20.87 29.52 2.62
N TRP A 43 -20.89 28.64 3.62
CA TRP A 43 -21.65 27.39 3.59
C TRP A 43 -23.16 27.60 3.75
N LEU A 44 -23.59 28.57 4.57
CA LEU A 44 -25.00 28.89 4.76
C LEU A 44 -25.61 29.62 3.55
N ASP A 45 -24.83 30.45 2.85
CA ASP A 45 -25.27 31.13 1.62
C ASP A 45 -25.35 30.18 0.40
N VAL A 46 -24.62 29.06 0.40
CA VAL A 46 -24.64 28.06 -0.69
C VAL A 46 -25.82 27.06 -0.57
N PHE A 47 -26.45 26.93 0.61
CA PHE A 47 -27.49 25.92 0.89
C PHE A 47 -28.85 26.47 1.43
N SER A 48 -29.29 27.61 0.88
CA SER A 48 -30.68 28.11 0.65
C SER A 48 -31.74 28.23 1.79
N PRO A 49 -32.73 29.15 1.67
CA PRO A 49 -33.63 29.58 2.75
C PRO A 49 -34.99 28.85 2.75
N ASP A 50 -34.99 27.51 2.94
CA ASP A 50 -36.23 26.72 3.04
C ASP A 50 -36.39 26.07 4.45
N PRO A 51 -37.50 26.32 5.18
CA PRO A 51 -37.77 25.75 6.50
C PRO A 51 -37.82 24.21 6.56
N ALA A 52 -37.93 23.49 5.43
CA ALA A 52 -37.96 22.03 5.40
C ALA A 52 -36.60 21.33 5.66
N ILE A 53 -35.48 22.08 5.66
CA ILE A 53 -34.10 21.57 5.83
C ILE A 53 -33.57 21.79 7.27
N LEU A 54 -34.44 22.11 8.24
CA LEU A 54 -34.03 22.42 9.62
C LEU A 54 -33.59 21.19 10.44
N VAL A 55 -34.10 19.99 10.12
CA VAL A 55 -33.79 18.75 10.86
C VAL A 55 -32.42 18.16 10.46
N PRO A 56 -32.04 18.09 9.16
CA PRO A 56 -30.68 17.69 8.76
C PRO A 56 -29.59 18.64 9.28
N SER A 57 -29.87 19.95 9.37
CA SER A 57 -28.91 20.95 9.84
C SER A 57 -28.63 20.85 11.34
N LEU A 58 -29.59 20.38 12.16
CA LEU A 58 -29.34 20.03 13.57
C LEU A 58 -28.43 18.81 13.72
N ALA A 59 -28.58 17.80 12.85
CA ALA A 59 -27.72 16.62 12.84
C ALA A 59 -26.29 16.98 12.43
N VAL A 60 -26.12 17.85 11.43
CA VAL A 60 -24.82 18.40 11.03
C VAL A 60 -24.21 19.24 12.15
N LEU A 61 -24.96 20.12 12.80
CA LEU A 61 -24.48 20.89 13.96
C LEU A 61 -24.08 20.00 15.13
N THR A 62 -24.82 18.92 15.38
CA THR A 62 -24.49 17.94 16.43
C THR A 62 -23.24 17.16 16.06
N LEU A 63 -23.07 16.79 14.79
CA LEU A 63 -21.89 16.09 14.29
C LEU A 63 -20.65 17.00 14.36
N VAL A 64 -20.78 18.26 13.95
CA VAL A 64 -19.74 19.29 14.03
C VAL A 64 -19.39 19.61 15.49
N GLY A 65 -20.38 19.72 16.37
CA GLY A 65 -20.17 19.93 17.80
C GLY A 65 -19.49 18.73 18.47
N SER A 66 -19.92 17.51 18.13
CA SER A 66 -19.31 16.26 18.61
C SER A 66 -17.89 16.10 18.10
N LEU A 67 -17.64 16.45 16.83
CA LEU A 67 -16.32 16.48 16.23
C LEU A 67 -15.44 17.54 16.88
N ALA A 68 -15.95 18.73 17.17
CA ALA A 68 -15.21 19.78 17.87
C ALA A 68 -14.85 19.38 19.30
N ILE A 69 -15.75 18.71 20.03
CA ILE A 69 -15.48 18.18 21.38
C ILE A 69 -14.46 17.03 21.30
N TRP A 70 -14.62 16.10 20.36
CA TRP A 70 -13.69 14.99 20.15
C TRP A 70 -12.30 15.50 19.74
N LEU A 71 -12.23 16.50 18.86
CA LEU A 71 -11.01 17.19 18.50
C LEU A 71 -10.42 17.94 19.69
N SER A 72 -11.23 18.57 20.53
CA SER A 72 -10.72 19.29 21.73
C SER A 72 -10.19 18.33 22.79
N VAL A 73 -10.87 17.21 23.05
CA VAL A 73 -10.42 16.16 23.99
C VAL A 73 -9.22 15.40 23.42
N GLY A 74 -9.25 15.07 22.14
CA GLY A 74 -8.14 14.47 21.39
C GLY A 74 -6.92 15.38 21.31
N PHE A 75 -7.13 16.69 21.19
CA PHE A 75 -6.09 17.70 21.18
C PHE A 75 -5.48 17.91 22.57
N VAL A 76 -6.29 17.98 23.63
CA VAL A 76 -5.77 18.09 25.01
C VAL A 76 -5.04 16.82 25.43
N SER A 77 -5.56 15.63 25.10
CA SER A 77 -4.88 14.36 25.36
C SER A 77 -3.63 14.16 24.48
N GLY A 78 -3.65 14.61 23.23
CA GLY A 78 -2.52 14.59 22.31
C GLY A 78 -1.43 15.61 22.64
N ALA A 79 -1.78 16.79 23.15
CA ALA A 79 -0.84 17.82 23.59
C ALA A 79 -0.16 17.46 24.91
N ILE A 80 -0.87 16.80 25.83
CA ILE A 80 -0.27 16.22 27.05
C ILE A 80 0.62 15.01 26.70
N GLY A 81 0.33 14.34 25.59
CA GLY A 81 1.09 13.20 25.08
C GLY A 81 2.07 13.52 23.96
N ALA A 82 2.41 14.78 23.68
CA ALA A 82 3.17 15.19 22.50
C ALA A 82 4.44 14.34 22.31
N ARG A 83 4.36 13.37 21.39
CA ARG A 83 5.45 12.50 21.00
C ARG A 83 6.16 13.16 19.83
N PHE A 84 7.13 14.00 20.16
CA PHE A 84 8.08 14.43 19.14
C PHE A 84 9.00 13.26 18.83
N SER A 85 9.18 12.97 17.54
CA SER A 85 10.04 11.87 17.10
C SER A 85 11.48 12.04 17.59
N ASN A 86 11.88 13.26 18.00
CA ASN A 86 13.23 13.70 18.36
C ASN A 86 14.32 13.23 17.38
N LEU A 87 13.94 12.86 16.14
CA LEU A 87 14.87 12.46 15.09
C LEU A 87 15.14 13.68 14.23
N GLU A 88 16.24 14.36 14.50
CA GLU A 88 16.72 15.45 13.66
C GLU A 88 17.50 14.88 12.49
N ILE A 89 16.91 14.92 11.30
CA ILE A 89 17.51 14.45 10.05
C ILE A 89 17.42 15.61 9.06
N PRO A 90 18.55 16.24 8.68
CA PRO A 90 18.52 17.37 7.78
C PRO A 90 18.04 16.92 6.41
N ALA A 91 17.20 17.76 5.78
CA ALA A 91 16.80 17.55 4.40
C ALA A 91 18.04 17.56 3.48
N PRO A 92 18.09 16.72 2.43
CA PRO A 92 19.12 16.81 1.41
C PRO A 92 19.12 18.20 0.77
N PRO A 93 20.28 18.85 0.56
CA PRO A 93 20.35 20.17 -0.07
C PRO A 93 19.68 20.21 -1.46
N GLU A 94 19.73 19.10 -2.20
CA GLU A 94 19.14 19.00 -3.54
C GLU A 94 17.60 18.97 -3.52
N ALA A 95 16.98 18.69 -2.36
CA ALA A 95 15.53 18.77 -2.21
C ALA A 95 15.02 20.22 -2.13
N ASP A 96 15.90 21.20 -1.90
CA ASP A 96 15.52 22.61 -1.88
C ASP A 96 15.07 23.08 -3.26
N GLU A 97 14.01 23.89 -3.32
CA GLU A 97 13.44 24.40 -4.58
C GLU A 97 14.40 25.35 -5.31
N THR A 98 15.26 26.04 -4.55
CA THR A 98 16.23 27.00 -5.08
C THR A 98 17.53 26.34 -5.51
N TRP A 99 17.71 25.04 -5.21
CA TRP A 99 18.91 24.31 -5.57
C TRP A 99 19.10 24.22 -7.09
N LYS A 100 20.35 24.38 -7.53
CA LYS A 100 20.76 24.25 -8.92
C LYS A 100 21.98 23.35 -9.02
N GLY A 101 21.83 22.23 -9.72
CA GLY A 101 22.91 21.31 -10.05
C GLY A 101 23.38 21.39 -11.50
N GLU A 102 24.44 20.65 -11.80
CA GLU A 102 24.88 20.37 -13.17
C GLU A 102 23.75 19.69 -13.96
N THR A 103 23.43 20.18 -15.15
CA THR A 103 22.37 19.61 -15.99
C THR A 103 22.96 18.69 -17.05
N LEU A 104 22.54 17.43 -17.05
CA LEU A 104 22.97 16.44 -18.02
C LEU A 104 22.25 16.66 -19.36
N THR A 105 22.98 16.64 -20.46
CA THR A 105 22.41 16.82 -21.82
C THR A 105 21.60 15.61 -22.27
N GLN A 106 22.06 14.40 -21.95
CA GLN A 106 21.39 13.13 -22.23
C GLN A 106 21.43 12.25 -20.96
N PRO A 107 20.51 12.49 -20.01
CA PRO A 107 20.51 11.75 -18.75
C PRO A 107 20.29 10.25 -18.97
N ASP A 108 21.19 9.43 -18.44
CA ASP A 108 21.05 7.97 -18.31
C ASP A 108 21.49 7.59 -16.89
N ILE A 109 20.84 6.58 -16.32
CA ILE A 109 21.20 6.06 -14.99
C ILE A 109 22.47 5.21 -15.03
N ARG A 110 22.90 4.76 -16.21
CA ARG A 110 24.09 3.94 -16.42
C ARG A 110 25.27 4.78 -16.90
N ASP A 111 26.42 4.54 -16.27
CA ASP A 111 27.70 5.04 -16.74
C ASP A 111 28.44 3.92 -17.52
N PRO A 112 28.72 4.07 -18.83
CA PRO A 112 29.44 3.07 -19.61
C PRO A 112 30.85 2.77 -19.10
N LEU A 113 31.49 3.73 -18.42
CA LEU A 113 32.85 3.57 -17.87
C LEU A 113 32.83 2.94 -16.47
N TYR A 114 31.73 3.11 -15.75
CA TYR A 114 31.58 2.63 -14.37
C TYR A 114 30.30 1.79 -14.22
N PRO A 115 30.30 0.51 -14.63
CA PRO A 115 29.08 -0.31 -14.71
C PRO A 115 28.42 -0.60 -13.36
N ARG A 116 29.11 -0.35 -12.24
CA ARG A 116 28.57 -0.46 -10.87
C ARG A 116 28.22 0.89 -10.25
N VAL A 117 28.10 1.93 -11.06
CA VAL A 117 27.63 3.25 -10.65
C VAL A 117 26.26 3.51 -11.25
N ILE A 118 25.35 3.98 -10.41
CA ILE A 118 24.03 4.50 -10.75
C ILE A 118 24.16 6.02 -10.72
N ILE A 119 23.91 6.67 -11.85
CA ILE A 119 23.80 8.12 -11.96
C ILE A 119 22.39 8.50 -11.54
N CYS A 120 22.26 9.33 -10.51
CA CYS A 120 20.97 9.83 -10.03
C CYS A 120 20.77 11.24 -10.58
N TYR A 121 19.63 11.49 -11.22
CA TYR A 121 19.29 12.81 -11.76
C TYR A 121 17.80 13.07 -11.60
N ASP A 122 17.43 14.35 -11.50
CA ASP A 122 16.05 14.80 -11.48
C ASP A 122 15.44 14.63 -12.89
N PRO A 123 14.41 13.78 -13.07
CA PRO A 123 13.85 13.48 -14.39
C PRO A 123 13.13 14.68 -15.03
N ALA A 124 12.73 15.68 -14.25
CA ALA A 124 12.05 16.87 -14.75
C ALA A 124 13.03 17.93 -15.27
N THR A 125 14.23 18.00 -14.69
CA THR A 125 15.22 19.05 -15.00
C THR A 125 16.48 18.52 -15.69
N GLY A 126 16.77 17.23 -15.54
CA GLY A 126 18.04 16.61 -15.94
C GLY A 126 19.21 16.94 -15.01
N GLN A 127 18.96 17.58 -13.86
CA GLN A 127 20.02 17.96 -12.91
C GLN A 127 20.58 16.74 -12.18
N LEU A 128 21.91 16.65 -12.09
CA LEU A 128 22.62 15.58 -11.40
C LEU A 128 22.43 15.68 -9.88
N LEU A 129 21.80 14.67 -9.28
CA LEU A 129 21.60 14.52 -7.83
C LEU A 129 22.77 13.76 -7.16
N GLY A 130 23.66 13.19 -7.97
CA GLY A 130 24.87 12.53 -7.54
C GLY A 130 24.98 11.11 -8.08
N LYS A 131 25.83 10.31 -7.43
CA LYS A 131 26.12 8.94 -7.83
C LYS A 131 25.87 8.00 -6.67
N ARG A 132 25.40 6.80 -6.98
CA ARG A 132 25.21 5.70 -6.03
C ARG A 132 25.90 4.45 -6.55
N ARG A 133 26.36 3.62 -5.62
CA ARG A 133 26.95 2.32 -5.98
C ARG A 133 25.83 1.31 -6.20
N ALA A 134 25.88 0.60 -7.33
CA ALA A 134 25.12 -0.62 -7.54
C ALA A 134 25.81 -1.77 -6.79
N MET A 135 25.17 -2.26 -5.75
CA MET A 135 25.65 -3.37 -4.92
C MET A 135 25.81 -4.65 -5.75
N ALA A 136 26.92 -5.36 -5.54
CA ALA A 136 27.17 -6.63 -6.20
C ALA A 136 26.43 -7.78 -5.49
N PRO A 137 26.14 -8.91 -6.19
CA PRO A 137 25.47 -10.08 -5.61
C PRO A 137 26.03 -10.55 -4.26
N ALA A 138 27.36 -10.66 -4.12
CA ALA A 138 27.99 -11.12 -2.89
C ALA A 138 27.71 -10.19 -1.68
N GLU A 139 27.61 -8.88 -1.92
CA GLU A 139 27.31 -7.88 -0.88
C GLU A 139 25.84 -7.94 -0.45
N VAL A 140 24.93 -8.30 -1.37
CA VAL A 140 23.52 -8.55 -1.04
C VAL A 140 23.41 -9.77 -0.11
N VAL A 141 24.12 -10.86 -0.42
CA VAL A 141 24.15 -12.06 0.42
C VAL A 141 24.68 -11.74 1.83
N GLU A 142 25.77 -10.97 1.93
CA GLU A 142 26.30 -10.53 3.23
C GLU A 142 25.28 -9.66 4.00
N THR A 143 24.59 -8.76 3.29
CA THR A 143 23.55 -7.90 3.87
C THR A 143 22.39 -8.70 4.44
N VAL A 144 21.91 -9.72 3.71
CA VAL A 144 20.86 -10.63 4.20
C VAL A 144 21.36 -11.44 5.39
N ALA A 145 22.61 -11.91 5.39
CA ALA A 145 23.19 -12.62 6.52
C ALA A 145 23.23 -11.78 7.81
N ARG A 146 23.62 -10.49 7.71
CA ARG A 146 23.60 -9.54 8.84
C ARG A 146 22.17 -9.26 9.32
N SER A 147 21.23 -9.04 8.41
CA SER A 147 19.82 -8.87 8.75
C SER A 147 19.27 -10.09 9.48
N ARG A 148 19.64 -11.30 9.05
CA ARG A 148 19.25 -12.56 9.70
C ARG A 148 19.80 -12.67 11.12
N GLN A 149 21.03 -12.21 11.38
CA GLN A 149 21.59 -12.19 12.72
C GLN A 149 20.80 -11.24 13.64
N ALA A 150 20.54 -10.01 13.19
CA ALA A 150 19.74 -9.04 13.93
C ALA A 150 18.30 -9.53 14.17
N GLN A 151 17.71 -10.20 13.18
CA GLN A 151 16.35 -10.69 13.23
C GLN A 151 16.12 -11.73 14.34
N ARG A 152 17.09 -12.61 14.60
CA ARG A 152 16.96 -13.64 15.65
C ARG A 152 16.72 -13.05 17.03
N GLU A 153 17.36 -11.93 17.34
CA GLU A 153 17.13 -11.22 18.59
C GLU A 153 15.88 -10.34 18.52
N TYR A 154 15.63 -9.70 17.37
CA TYR A 154 14.46 -8.85 17.17
C TYR A 154 13.13 -9.63 17.28
N ALA A 155 13.08 -10.87 16.81
CA ALA A 155 11.88 -11.72 16.87
C ALA A 155 11.38 -11.95 18.30
N LYS A 156 12.27 -11.86 19.31
CA LYS A 156 11.96 -12.03 20.74
C LYS A 156 11.39 -10.77 21.37
N THR A 157 11.40 -9.63 20.67
CA THR A 157 10.93 -8.36 21.21
C THR A 157 9.39 -8.32 21.34
N PRO A 158 8.87 -7.67 22.40
CA PRO A 158 7.43 -7.50 22.58
C PRO A 158 6.85 -6.50 21.55
N PHE A 159 5.55 -6.62 21.27
CA PHE A 159 4.85 -5.70 20.36
C PHE A 159 4.92 -4.23 20.79
N THR A 160 5.10 -3.94 22.08
CA THR A 160 5.32 -2.57 22.59
C THR A 160 6.55 -1.92 21.94
N LYS A 161 7.65 -2.65 21.81
CA LYS A 161 8.88 -2.16 21.15
C LYS A 161 8.68 -2.01 19.64
N ARG A 162 7.98 -2.95 19.00
CA ARG A 162 7.67 -2.89 17.56
C ARG A 162 6.80 -1.67 17.22
N ARG A 163 5.75 -1.43 18.02
CA ARG A 163 4.91 -0.22 17.91
C ARG A 163 5.70 1.05 18.10
N ALA A 164 6.60 1.10 19.10
CA ALA A 164 7.37 2.31 19.39
C ALA A 164 8.23 2.76 18.20
N ILE A 165 8.85 1.81 17.48
CA ILE A 165 9.61 2.07 16.24
C ILE A 165 8.69 2.66 15.17
N LEU A 166 7.55 2.02 14.91
CA LEU A 166 6.60 2.50 13.91
C LEU A 166 6.00 3.85 14.28
N THR A 167 5.73 4.11 15.56
CA THR A 167 5.27 5.42 16.03
C THR A 167 6.34 6.48 15.77
N THR A 168 7.62 6.20 16.05
CA THR A 168 8.71 7.13 15.73
C THR A 168 8.78 7.47 14.24
N LEU A 169 8.56 6.48 13.35
CA LEU A 169 8.50 6.72 11.91
C LEU A 169 7.28 7.58 11.52
N LEU A 170 6.11 7.30 12.09
CA LEU A 170 4.88 8.07 11.84
C LEU A 170 5.05 9.52 12.28
N ASP A 171 5.52 9.74 13.52
CA ASP A 171 5.72 11.06 14.09
C ASP A 171 6.70 11.86 13.20
N TRP A 172 7.82 11.24 12.80
CA TRP A 172 8.81 11.89 11.94
C TRP A 172 8.24 12.26 10.56
N ILE A 173 7.48 11.37 9.92
CA ILE A 173 6.86 11.65 8.60
C ILE A 173 5.88 12.82 8.70
N VAL A 174 5.05 12.85 9.75
CA VAL A 174 4.06 13.91 9.97
C VAL A 174 4.72 15.26 10.27
N GLU A 175 5.83 15.26 11.00
CA GLU A 175 6.64 16.45 11.28
C GLU A 175 7.39 16.97 10.03
N ASN A 176 7.72 16.08 9.09
CA ASN A 176 8.60 16.38 7.95
C ASN A 176 7.92 16.21 6.58
N GLN A 177 6.60 16.40 6.51
CA GLN A 177 5.80 16.19 5.28
C GLN A 177 6.35 16.92 4.06
N GLU A 178 6.73 18.19 4.22
CA GLU A 178 7.29 19.00 3.13
C GLU A 178 8.60 18.42 2.61
N VAL A 179 9.49 17.98 3.51
CA VAL A 179 10.77 17.35 3.14
C VAL A 179 10.50 16.04 2.39
N VAL A 180 9.58 15.22 2.87
CA VAL A 180 9.24 13.95 2.22
C VAL A 180 8.70 14.19 0.80
N CYS A 181 7.78 15.16 0.64
CA CYS A 181 7.24 15.52 -0.66
C CYS A 181 8.33 16.05 -1.60
N ARG A 182 9.19 16.97 -1.14
CA ARG A 182 10.25 17.56 -1.98
C ARG A 182 11.28 16.54 -2.43
N VAL A 183 11.76 15.69 -1.52
CA VAL A 183 12.70 14.60 -1.85
C VAL A 183 12.07 13.64 -2.87
N THR A 184 10.81 13.25 -2.66
CA THR A 184 10.15 12.31 -3.58
C THR A 184 9.88 12.97 -4.95
N ALA A 185 9.41 14.21 -4.98
CA ALA A 185 9.19 14.98 -6.20
C ALA A 185 10.47 15.14 -7.01
N ARG A 186 11.59 15.46 -6.35
CA ARG A 186 12.89 15.64 -6.98
C ARG A 186 13.39 14.40 -7.72
N ASP A 187 13.22 13.21 -7.11
CA ASP A 187 13.80 11.97 -7.64
C ASP A 187 12.88 11.25 -8.64
N SER A 188 11.57 11.46 -8.55
CA SER A 188 10.58 10.76 -9.39
C SER A 188 9.94 11.65 -10.46
N GLY A 189 10.03 12.97 -10.32
CA GLY A 189 9.39 13.92 -11.24
C GLY A 189 7.94 14.24 -10.93
N LYS A 190 7.35 13.63 -9.88
CA LYS A 190 5.96 13.86 -9.49
C LYS A 190 5.72 15.21 -8.85
N THR A 191 4.48 15.70 -8.89
CA THR A 191 4.11 16.93 -8.21
C THR A 191 4.12 16.76 -6.69
N ILE A 192 4.31 17.85 -5.95
CA ILE A 192 4.22 17.86 -4.46
C ILE A 192 2.87 17.34 -3.97
N VAL A 193 1.79 17.69 -4.68
CA VAL A 193 0.44 17.24 -4.34
C VAL A 193 0.31 15.73 -4.54
N ASP A 194 0.81 15.18 -5.65
CA ASP A 194 0.78 13.73 -5.88
C ASP A 194 1.68 12.96 -4.91
N ALA A 195 2.79 13.57 -4.47
CA ALA A 195 3.61 13.02 -3.39
C ALA A 195 2.81 12.96 -2.07
N SER A 196 2.03 13.99 -1.75
CA SER A 196 1.18 13.99 -0.55
C SER A 196 0.10 12.89 -0.59
N PHE A 197 -0.60 12.75 -1.72
CA PHE A 197 -1.62 11.70 -1.86
C PHE A 197 -1.06 10.29 -1.87
N GLY A 198 0.03 10.05 -2.62
CA GLY A 198 0.51 8.70 -2.86
C GLY A 198 1.66 8.24 -1.96
N GLU A 199 2.48 9.14 -1.42
CA GLU A 199 3.54 8.81 -0.46
C GLU A 199 3.06 8.95 0.98
N LEU A 200 2.59 10.14 1.34
CA LEU A 200 2.34 10.48 2.74
C LEU A 200 1.08 9.80 3.24
N LEU A 201 -0.05 10.03 2.58
CA LEU A 201 -1.35 9.55 3.05
C LEU A 201 -1.37 8.03 3.18
N THR A 202 -0.88 7.31 2.17
CA THR A 202 -0.79 5.84 2.15
C THR A 202 0.15 5.30 3.22
N THR A 203 1.33 5.91 3.42
CA THR A 203 2.31 5.47 4.42
C THR A 203 1.83 5.74 5.84
N CYS A 204 1.29 6.93 6.08
CA CYS A 204 0.72 7.30 7.38
C CYS A 204 -0.45 6.40 7.76
N GLU A 205 -1.36 6.11 6.82
CA GLU A 205 -2.46 5.17 7.07
C GLU A 205 -1.94 3.76 7.38
N LYS A 206 -0.93 3.27 6.66
CA LYS A 206 -0.34 1.95 6.92
C LYS A 206 0.32 1.88 8.30
N LEU A 207 1.05 2.93 8.69
CA LEU A 207 1.64 3.06 10.02
C LEU A 207 0.56 3.08 11.10
N ARG A 208 -0.43 3.98 10.97
CA ARG A 208 -1.56 4.12 11.89
C ARG A 208 -2.25 2.79 12.11
N TRP A 209 -2.61 2.09 11.03
CA TRP A 209 -3.30 0.80 11.12
C TRP A 209 -2.42 -0.27 11.75
N SER A 210 -1.15 -0.37 11.35
CA SER A 210 -0.22 -1.38 11.88
C SER A 210 0.04 -1.17 13.37
N ILE A 211 0.24 0.07 13.82
CA ILE A 211 0.41 0.42 15.23
C ILE A 211 -0.81 0.02 16.05
N ALA A 212 -2.02 0.32 15.54
CA ALA A 212 -3.26 0.07 16.27
C ALA A 212 -3.67 -1.41 16.29
N ASN A 213 -3.45 -2.15 15.20
CA ASN A 213 -4.06 -3.47 14.99
C ASN A 213 -3.06 -4.63 14.93
N GLY A 214 -1.78 -4.37 14.68
CA GLY A 214 -0.81 -5.40 14.32
C GLY A 214 -0.66 -6.52 15.37
N GLU A 215 -0.61 -6.17 16.65
CA GLU A 215 -0.56 -7.15 17.75
C GLU A 215 -1.81 -8.06 17.77
N LYS A 216 -3.00 -7.47 17.63
CA LYS A 216 -4.25 -8.22 17.60
C LYS A 216 -4.31 -9.16 16.40
N VAL A 217 -3.88 -8.68 15.23
CA VAL A 217 -3.87 -9.47 13.98
C VAL A 217 -2.93 -10.66 14.06
N LEU A 218 -1.78 -10.50 14.73
CA LEU A 218 -0.75 -11.53 14.89
C LEU A 218 -0.88 -12.36 16.16
N ALA A 219 -1.89 -12.11 16.99
CA ALA A 219 -2.17 -12.91 18.17
C ALA A 219 -2.54 -14.36 17.79
N PRO A 220 -2.21 -15.36 18.63
CA PRO A 220 -2.62 -16.74 18.38
C PRO A 220 -4.13 -16.89 18.25
N GLU A 221 -4.57 -17.61 17.22
CA GLU A 221 -5.98 -17.95 17.02
C GLU A 221 -6.25 -19.34 17.62
N TYR A 222 -7.05 -19.41 18.67
CA TYR A 222 -7.53 -20.68 19.20
C TYR A 222 -8.67 -21.22 18.34
N ARG A 223 -8.57 -22.48 17.94
CA ARG A 223 -9.56 -23.18 17.13
C ARG A 223 -10.11 -24.35 17.92
N GLY A 224 -11.37 -24.70 17.68
CA GLY A 224 -11.98 -25.88 18.29
C GLY A 224 -11.15 -27.13 17.99
N GLY A 225 -10.82 -27.92 19.02
CA GLY A 225 -9.90 -29.06 18.91
C GLY A 225 -10.39 -30.20 18.02
N GLY A 226 -11.70 -30.29 17.76
CA GLY A 226 -12.37 -31.39 17.05
C GLY A 226 -13.34 -32.14 17.97
N GLY A 227 -13.79 -33.34 17.55
CA GLY A 227 -14.69 -34.19 18.32
C GLY A 227 -14.03 -34.88 19.54
N LEU A 228 -14.69 -35.89 20.11
CA LEU A 228 -14.28 -36.53 21.37
C LEU A 228 -12.82 -37.03 21.40
N VAL A 229 -12.27 -37.44 20.27
CA VAL A 229 -10.87 -37.93 20.11
C VAL A 229 -9.81 -36.95 20.61
N VAL A 230 -10.11 -35.66 20.51
CA VAL A 230 -9.17 -34.55 20.72
C VAL A 230 -9.73 -33.54 21.71
N ALA A 231 -10.76 -33.92 22.48
CA ALA A 231 -11.39 -33.08 23.49
C ALA A 231 -10.42 -32.64 24.60
N HIS A 232 -9.33 -33.39 24.83
CA HIS A 232 -8.25 -33.04 25.75
C HIS A 232 -7.17 -32.14 25.14
N LYS A 233 -7.31 -31.68 23.90
CA LYS A 233 -6.32 -30.87 23.19
C LYS A 233 -6.77 -29.41 23.05
N SER A 234 -5.82 -28.50 23.19
CA SER A 234 -5.92 -27.11 22.77
C SER A 234 -5.27 -26.97 21.41
N ALA A 235 -6.04 -26.58 20.38
CA ALA A 235 -5.52 -26.32 19.05
C ALA A 235 -5.46 -24.80 18.81
N ARG A 236 -4.33 -24.31 18.30
CA ARG A 236 -4.17 -22.91 17.94
C ARG A 236 -3.31 -22.72 16.70
N VAL A 237 -3.50 -21.59 16.04
CA VAL A 237 -2.65 -21.10 14.96
C VAL A 237 -1.82 -19.94 15.48
N GLU A 238 -0.51 -19.99 15.24
CA GLU A 238 0.43 -18.95 15.59
C GLU A 238 1.04 -18.34 14.32
N TYR A 239 1.29 -17.03 14.35
CA TYR A 239 1.93 -16.29 13.26
C TYR A 239 3.37 -15.98 13.66
N VAL A 240 4.30 -16.77 13.12
CA VAL A 240 5.74 -16.68 13.44
C VAL A 240 6.44 -15.93 12.31
N PRO A 241 7.31 -14.94 12.56
CA PRO A 241 8.05 -14.26 11.48
C PRO A 241 8.76 -15.27 10.57
N VAL A 242 8.75 -15.01 9.25
CA VAL A 242 9.42 -15.84 8.24
C VAL A 242 10.94 -15.82 8.35
N GLY A 243 11.52 -14.78 8.95
CA GLY A 243 12.96 -14.56 8.99
C GLY A 243 13.30 -13.25 8.31
N VAL A 244 14.06 -13.29 7.21
CA VAL A 244 14.41 -12.11 6.41
C VAL A 244 13.55 -12.04 5.15
N MET A 245 12.77 -10.98 5.04
CA MET A 245 12.04 -10.65 3.83
C MET A 245 12.95 -9.95 2.81
N GLY A 246 12.90 -10.37 1.55
CA GLY A 246 13.48 -9.65 0.42
C GLY A 246 12.38 -8.88 -0.30
N CYS A 247 12.46 -7.55 -0.34
CA CYS A 247 11.44 -6.72 -0.97
C CYS A 247 12.04 -6.01 -2.16
N ILE A 248 11.58 -6.32 -3.38
CA ILE A 248 12.05 -5.69 -4.62
C ILE A 248 10.95 -4.73 -5.07
N VAL A 249 11.23 -3.43 -5.06
CA VAL A 249 10.18 -2.40 -5.13
C VAL A 249 10.41 -1.36 -6.22
N SER A 250 9.31 -0.91 -6.84
CA SER A 250 9.30 0.03 -7.97
C SER A 250 9.56 1.48 -7.58
N TRP A 251 9.76 2.32 -8.59
CA TRP A 251 10.12 3.74 -8.47
C TRP A 251 8.94 4.70 -8.38
N ASN A 252 7.72 4.26 -8.66
CA ASN A 252 6.58 5.16 -8.84
C ASN A 252 6.15 5.85 -7.55
N TYR A 253 6.30 5.22 -6.39
CA TYR A 253 6.11 5.84 -5.08
C TYR A 253 7.29 5.56 -4.13
N PRO A 254 8.47 6.18 -4.29
CA PRO A 254 9.72 5.67 -3.72
C PRO A 254 9.77 5.69 -2.18
N CYS A 255 9.09 6.62 -1.51
CA CYS A 255 9.05 6.63 -0.04
C CYS A 255 8.15 5.51 0.46
N HIS A 256 6.92 5.45 -0.06
CA HIS A 256 5.94 4.46 0.32
C HIS A 256 6.36 3.02 -0.04
N ASN A 257 6.93 2.82 -1.22
CA ASN A 257 7.36 1.51 -1.69
C ASN A 257 8.53 0.96 -0.86
N VAL A 258 9.39 1.82 -0.32
CA VAL A 258 10.44 1.40 0.62
C VAL A 258 9.86 1.13 2.00
N LEU A 259 9.08 2.06 2.55
CA LEU A 259 8.58 1.97 3.92
C LEU A 259 7.48 0.93 4.08
N GLY A 260 6.63 0.72 3.08
CA GLY A 260 5.48 -0.17 3.12
C GLY A 260 5.83 -1.58 3.59
N PRO A 261 6.78 -2.28 2.93
CA PRO A 261 7.24 -3.60 3.37
C PRO A 261 7.99 -3.56 4.71
N ILE A 262 8.75 -2.50 4.99
CA ILE A 262 9.47 -2.32 6.27
C ILE A 262 8.48 -2.26 7.43
N ILE A 263 7.38 -1.53 7.29
CA ILE A 263 6.34 -1.41 8.33
C ILE A 263 5.79 -2.78 8.71
N SER A 264 5.44 -3.58 7.70
CA SER A 264 4.90 -4.92 7.92
C SER A 264 5.96 -5.89 8.47
N ALA A 265 7.22 -5.80 8.03
CA ALA A 265 8.33 -6.61 8.55
C ALA A 265 8.62 -6.31 10.03
N VAL A 266 8.71 -5.03 10.39
CA VAL A 266 8.92 -4.55 11.77
C VAL A 266 7.79 -5.04 12.68
N MET A 267 6.53 -4.91 12.26
CA MET A 267 5.39 -5.39 13.06
C MET A 267 5.41 -6.92 13.25
N ALA A 268 5.68 -7.67 12.17
CA ALA A 268 5.73 -9.13 12.20
C ALA A 268 6.95 -9.71 12.97
N GLY A 269 8.03 -8.93 13.12
CA GLY A 269 9.26 -9.38 13.76
C GLY A 269 10.27 -9.97 12.77
N ASN A 270 10.19 -9.57 11.51
CA ASN A 270 11.11 -9.98 10.44
C ASN A 270 12.28 -9.00 10.31
N GLY A 271 13.39 -9.49 9.76
CA GLY A 271 14.38 -8.67 9.10
C GLY A 271 13.90 -8.34 7.68
N CYS A 272 14.43 -7.29 7.07
CA CYS A 272 14.02 -6.89 5.74
C CYS A 272 15.19 -6.31 4.95
N VAL A 273 15.39 -6.81 3.73
CA VAL A 273 16.29 -6.20 2.76
C VAL A 273 15.46 -5.71 1.59
N VAL A 274 15.43 -4.39 1.38
CA VAL A 274 14.65 -3.75 0.33
C VAL A 274 15.56 -3.38 -0.82
N LYS A 275 15.40 -4.01 -1.99
CA LYS A 275 16.04 -3.57 -3.24
C LYS A 275 15.12 -2.58 -3.94
N ALA A 276 15.43 -1.30 -3.85
CA ALA A 276 14.68 -0.26 -4.53
C ALA A 276 15.16 -0.08 -5.98
N SER A 277 14.26 0.41 -6.83
CA SER A 277 14.58 0.79 -8.21
C SER A 277 15.75 1.77 -8.27
N GLU A 278 16.61 1.57 -9.26
CA GLU A 278 17.80 2.35 -9.53
C GLU A 278 17.45 3.77 -10.00
N HIS A 279 16.25 3.96 -10.55
CA HIS A 279 15.73 5.26 -10.97
C HIS A 279 15.45 6.24 -9.82
N VAL A 280 15.37 5.74 -8.59
CA VAL A 280 15.07 6.53 -7.38
C VAL A 280 16.09 6.26 -6.27
N ALA A 281 17.32 5.91 -6.66
CA ALA A 281 18.38 5.53 -5.74
C ALA A 281 18.85 6.70 -4.85
N TRP A 282 18.63 7.95 -5.25
CA TRP A 282 19.02 9.11 -4.45
C TRP A 282 18.13 9.27 -3.22
N SER A 283 16.80 9.30 -3.40
CA SER A 283 15.81 9.41 -2.31
C SER A 283 15.80 8.17 -1.42
N THR A 284 15.98 6.98 -2.02
CA THR A 284 16.03 5.71 -1.29
C THR A 284 17.08 5.71 -0.17
N HIS A 285 18.26 6.30 -0.42
CA HIS A 285 19.31 6.41 0.59
C HIS A 285 18.89 7.27 1.79
N TYR A 286 18.11 8.32 1.52
CA TYR A 286 17.56 9.19 2.56
C TYR A 286 16.55 8.42 3.43
N TRP A 287 15.63 7.65 2.81
CA TRP A 287 14.67 6.79 3.53
C TRP A 287 15.36 5.76 4.42
N GLN A 288 16.45 5.15 3.95
CA GLN A 288 17.24 4.23 4.75
C GLN A 288 17.81 4.89 6.01
N THR A 289 18.25 6.14 5.92
CA THR A 289 18.82 6.87 7.06
C THR A 289 17.78 7.06 8.16
N ILE A 290 16.54 7.42 7.80
CA ILE A 290 15.42 7.57 8.73
C ILE A 290 15.10 6.25 9.43
N VAL A 291 15.01 5.15 8.67
CA VAL A 291 14.72 3.83 9.22
C VAL A 291 15.82 3.37 10.19
N ARG A 292 17.09 3.53 9.83
CA ARG A 292 18.24 3.17 10.68
C ARG A 292 18.24 3.94 11.99
N LEU A 293 17.99 5.25 11.95
CA LEU A 293 17.95 6.08 13.15
C LEU A 293 16.76 5.73 14.05
N ALA A 294 15.60 5.40 13.48
CA ALA A 294 14.46 4.90 14.24
C ALA A 294 14.78 3.56 14.95
N LEU A 295 15.43 2.61 14.27
CA LEU A 295 15.86 1.35 14.89
C LEU A 295 16.86 1.58 16.02
N ARG A 296 17.90 2.40 15.77
CA ARG A 296 18.93 2.74 16.75
C ARG A 296 18.33 3.37 18.00
N LYS A 297 17.37 4.29 17.84
CA LYS A 297 16.67 4.95 18.96
C LYS A 297 16.00 3.97 19.92
N HIS A 298 15.54 2.82 19.42
CA HIS A 298 14.89 1.77 20.22
C HIS A 298 15.83 0.63 20.61
N GLY A 299 17.15 0.82 20.45
CA GLY A 299 18.17 -0.17 20.77
C GLY A 299 18.03 -1.45 19.94
N VAL A 300 17.65 -1.31 18.67
CA VAL A 300 17.58 -2.39 17.69
C VAL A 300 18.73 -2.24 16.71
N ASP A 301 19.37 -3.36 16.37
CA ASP A 301 20.45 -3.39 15.39
C ASP A 301 19.94 -2.84 14.04
N GLU A 302 20.66 -1.85 13.52
CA GLU A 302 20.36 -1.22 12.23
C GLU A 302 20.42 -2.20 11.06
N ALA A 303 21.18 -3.29 11.18
CA ALA A 303 21.26 -4.33 10.17
C ALA A 303 19.93 -5.07 9.97
N LEU A 304 19.00 -4.98 10.93
CA LEU A 304 17.66 -5.59 10.81
C LEU A 304 16.99 -5.19 9.50
N ILE A 305 17.10 -3.91 9.13
CA ILE A 305 16.50 -3.36 7.92
C ILE A 305 17.57 -2.68 7.09
N THR A 306 17.81 -3.16 5.87
CA THR A 306 18.74 -2.53 4.94
C THR A 306 18.06 -2.25 3.61
N VAL A 307 18.25 -1.05 3.09
CA VAL A 307 17.84 -0.71 1.73
C VAL A 307 19.07 -0.76 0.84
N VAL A 308 18.94 -1.39 -0.32
CA VAL A 308 20.02 -1.60 -1.28
C VAL A 308 19.60 -1.09 -2.66
N ASN A 309 20.57 -0.57 -3.41
CA ASN A 309 20.43 -0.32 -4.83
C ASN A 309 21.45 -1.20 -5.56
N GLY A 310 21.05 -1.75 -6.68
CA GLY A 310 21.85 -2.67 -7.49
C GLY A 310 21.02 -3.11 -8.68
N TRP A 311 21.64 -3.66 -9.72
CA TRP A 311 20.95 -4.01 -10.96
C TRP A 311 20.07 -5.26 -10.80
N ALA A 312 19.70 -5.89 -11.91
CA ALA A 312 18.92 -7.13 -11.89
C ALA A 312 19.62 -8.26 -11.10
N ASP A 313 20.94 -8.36 -11.21
CA ASP A 313 21.76 -9.37 -10.51
C ASP A 313 21.71 -9.24 -8.98
N ALA A 314 21.60 -8.01 -8.45
CA ALA A 314 21.37 -7.79 -7.03
C ALA A 314 19.98 -8.28 -6.58
N GLY A 315 18.97 -8.13 -7.45
CA GLY A 315 17.62 -8.66 -7.22
C GLY A 315 17.60 -10.19 -7.24
N GLU A 316 18.28 -10.82 -8.20
CA GLU A 316 18.44 -12.27 -8.28
C GLU A 316 19.12 -12.84 -7.04
N ALA A 317 20.22 -12.23 -6.60
CA ALA A 317 20.91 -12.63 -5.37
C ALA A 317 20.00 -12.52 -4.13
N LEU A 318 19.18 -11.47 -4.04
CA LEU A 318 18.22 -11.30 -2.95
C LEU A 318 17.16 -12.42 -2.95
N ILE A 319 16.67 -12.82 -4.12
CA ILE A 319 15.67 -13.89 -4.27
C ILE A 319 16.21 -15.23 -3.75
N GLU A 320 17.48 -15.54 -4.04
CA GLU A 320 18.13 -16.79 -3.63
C GLU A 320 18.31 -16.91 -2.11
N CYS A 321 18.55 -15.80 -1.41
CA CYS A 321 18.98 -15.84 -0.02
C CYS A 321 17.96 -15.34 1.01
N ALA A 322 16.85 -14.72 0.59
CA ALA A 322 15.75 -14.32 1.47
C ALA A 322 14.77 -15.47 1.76
N ASP A 323 14.05 -15.36 2.88
CA ASP A 323 13.11 -16.39 3.35
C ASP A 323 11.69 -16.20 2.74
N LYS A 324 11.38 -15.00 2.25
CA LYS A 324 10.17 -14.67 1.47
C LYS A 324 10.43 -13.44 0.60
N ILE A 325 9.87 -13.41 -0.60
CA ILE A 325 9.97 -12.28 -1.53
C ILE A 325 8.64 -11.55 -1.68
N THR A 326 8.69 -10.23 -1.60
CA THR A 326 7.64 -9.33 -2.10
C THR A 326 8.19 -8.56 -3.29
N PHE A 327 7.58 -8.72 -4.46
CA PHE A 327 7.97 -8.01 -5.67
C PHE A 327 6.84 -7.08 -6.12
N ILE A 328 7.17 -5.81 -6.33
CA ILE A 328 6.28 -4.78 -6.87
C ILE A 328 6.88 -4.27 -8.18
N GLY A 329 6.22 -4.50 -9.31
CA GLY A 329 6.75 -4.11 -10.61
C GLY A 329 5.97 -4.66 -11.81
N SER A 330 6.63 -4.80 -12.97
CA SER A 330 5.93 -5.22 -14.18
C SER A 330 5.69 -6.75 -14.22
N PRO A 331 4.63 -7.22 -14.92
CA PRO A 331 4.39 -8.65 -15.04
C PRO A 331 5.51 -9.45 -15.72
N ALA A 332 6.23 -8.81 -16.66
CA ALA A 332 7.37 -9.45 -17.33
C ALA A 332 8.48 -9.80 -16.33
N VAL A 333 8.81 -8.87 -15.43
CA VAL A 333 9.83 -9.10 -14.39
C VAL A 333 9.28 -10.00 -13.29
N GLY A 334 8.00 -9.88 -12.92
CA GLY A 334 7.35 -10.76 -11.93
C GLY A 334 7.44 -12.24 -12.30
N LYS A 335 7.29 -12.58 -13.59
CA LYS A 335 7.51 -13.96 -14.09
C LYS A 335 8.96 -14.42 -13.92
N GLN A 336 9.93 -13.54 -14.10
CA GLN A 336 11.35 -13.84 -13.89
C GLN A 336 11.65 -14.06 -12.39
N VAL A 337 11.10 -13.22 -11.52
CA VAL A 337 11.21 -13.37 -10.06
C VAL A 337 10.64 -14.71 -9.62
N MET A 338 9.44 -15.07 -10.09
CA MET A 338 8.81 -16.35 -9.76
C MET A 338 9.64 -17.54 -10.27
N LYS A 339 10.17 -17.45 -11.50
CA LYS A 339 11.06 -18.47 -12.06
C LYS A 339 12.29 -18.67 -11.16
N LYS A 340 12.93 -17.57 -10.75
CA LYS A 340 14.13 -17.64 -9.91
C LYS A 340 13.82 -18.18 -8.51
N ALA A 341 12.75 -17.71 -7.89
CA ALA A 341 12.32 -18.14 -6.56
C ALA A 341 11.95 -19.65 -6.50
N SER A 342 11.56 -20.24 -7.64
CA SER A 342 11.25 -21.67 -7.72
C SER A 342 12.47 -22.58 -7.51
N GLU A 343 13.70 -22.09 -7.72
CA GLU A 343 14.94 -22.85 -7.53
C GLU A 343 15.17 -23.21 -6.05
N THR A 344 14.71 -22.34 -5.14
CA THR A 344 14.85 -22.48 -3.67
C THR A 344 13.52 -22.71 -2.96
N LEU A 345 12.41 -22.78 -3.71
CA LEU A 345 11.04 -22.77 -3.18
C LEU A 345 10.75 -21.56 -2.27
N THR A 346 11.39 -20.42 -2.55
CA THR A 346 11.16 -19.18 -1.79
C THR A 346 9.74 -18.66 -2.09
N PRO A 347 8.88 -18.47 -1.08
CA PRO A 347 7.54 -17.94 -1.29
C PRO A 347 7.59 -16.53 -1.89
N VAL A 348 6.69 -16.23 -2.82
CA VAL A 348 6.58 -14.92 -3.48
C VAL A 348 5.21 -14.29 -3.27
N VAL A 349 5.18 -12.98 -3.04
CA VAL A 349 4.02 -12.11 -3.23
C VAL A 349 4.34 -11.22 -4.42
N LEU A 350 3.47 -11.23 -5.43
CA LEU A 350 3.68 -10.49 -6.66
C LEU A 350 2.57 -9.45 -6.81
N GLU A 351 2.96 -8.18 -6.79
CA GLU A 351 2.10 -7.04 -7.05
C GLU A 351 2.52 -6.42 -8.36
N LEU A 352 1.73 -6.70 -9.40
CA LEU A 352 2.10 -6.41 -10.76
C LEU A 352 1.24 -5.29 -11.34
N GLY A 353 1.46 -4.98 -12.61
CA GLY A 353 0.77 -3.91 -13.31
C GLY A 353 -0.75 -4.01 -13.26
N GLY A 354 -1.39 -2.88 -13.52
CA GLY A 354 -2.82 -2.73 -13.68
C GLY A 354 -3.18 -2.22 -15.07
N LYS A 355 -4.48 -2.22 -15.35
CA LYS A 355 -5.08 -1.48 -16.47
C LYS A 355 -6.50 -1.14 -16.05
N ASP A 356 -6.57 -0.53 -14.86
CA ASP A 356 -7.80 -0.46 -14.09
C ASP A 356 -8.85 0.34 -14.85
N ALA A 357 -10.07 -0.14 -14.78
CA ALA A 357 -11.20 0.45 -15.47
C ALA A 357 -12.12 1.19 -14.50
N ALA A 358 -12.65 2.32 -14.93
CA ALA A 358 -13.80 2.98 -14.34
C ALA A 358 -15.02 2.76 -15.24
N VAL A 359 -16.02 2.03 -14.77
CA VAL A 359 -17.34 1.96 -15.40
C VAL A 359 -18.13 3.19 -14.97
N ILE A 360 -18.52 4.05 -15.91
CA ILE A 360 -19.24 5.30 -15.64
C ILE A 360 -20.65 5.17 -16.22
N CYS A 361 -21.61 4.88 -15.35
CA CYS A 361 -23.02 4.68 -15.71
C CYS A 361 -23.72 5.99 -16.05
N ASP A 362 -24.86 5.88 -16.73
CA ASP A 362 -25.67 7.02 -17.17
C ASP A 362 -26.30 7.84 -16.03
N ASP A 363 -26.40 7.24 -14.85
CA ASP A 363 -26.98 7.84 -13.65
C ASP A 363 -25.91 8.24 -12.62
N CYS A 364 -24.62 8.31 -13.00
CA CYS A 364 -23.56 8.73 -12.08
C CYS A 364 -23.70 10.21 -11.66
N ASP A 365 -23.10 10.58 -10.53
CA ASP A 365 -22.79 11.99 -10.27
C ASP A 365 -21.73 12.47 -11.27
N PHE A 366 -22.18 13.16 -12.32
CA PHE A 366 -21.34 13.59 -13.43
C PHE A 366 -20.21 14.53 -12.98
N ASN A 367 -20.51 15.47 -12.07
CA ASN A 367 -19.52 16.45 -11.62
C ASN A 367 -18.44 15.78 -10.79
N GLN A 368 -18.82 14.86 -9.91
CA GLN A 368 -17.88 14.08 -9.11
C GLN A 368 -17.01 13.18 -9.99
N VAL A 369 -17.62 12.38 -10.88
CA VAL A 369 -16.89 11.37 -11.65
C VAL A 369 -15.86 11.98 -12.60
N VAL A 370 -16.13 13.16 -13.17
CA VAL A 370 -15.16 13.88 -14.00
C VAL A 370 -13.91 14.26 -13.19
N GLN A 371 -14.07 14.77 -11.95
CA GLN A 371 -12.91 15.09 -11.11
C GLN A 371 -12.11 13.83 -10.74
N ILE A 372 -12.81 12.75 -10.41
CA ILE A 372 -12.17 11.47 -10.07
C ILE A 372 -11.47 10.88 -11.29
N ALA A 373 -12.07 10.93 -12.48
CA ALA A 373 -11.44 10.48 -13.71
C ALA A 373 -10.16 11.26 -14.01
N MET A 374 -10.17 12.59 -13.85
CA MET A 374 -8.98 13.42 -14.01
C MET A 374 -7.88 13.03 -13.01
N ARG A 375 -8.19 12.93 -11.72
CA ARG A 375 -7.19 12.53 -10.70
C ARG A 375 -6.70 11.10 -10.93
N GLY A 376 -7.61 10.16 -11.14
CA GLY A 376 -7.29 8.74 -11.30
C GLY A 376 -6.43 8.45 -12.54
N THR A 377 -6.57 9.24 -13.60
CA THR A 377 -5.76 9.11 -14.82
C THR A 377 -4.42 9.85 -14.71
N PHE A 378 -4.41 11.08 -14.20
CA PHE A 378 -3.24 11.97 -14.32
C PHE A 378 -2.40 12.11 -13.04
N GLN A 379 -2.87 11.60 -11.89
CA GLN A 379 -2.07 11.57 -10.66
C GLN A 379 -0.74 10.88 -10.92
N ASN A 380 0.35 11.51 -10.48
CA ASN A 380 1.71 11.03 -10.69
C ASN A 380 2.06 10.86 -12.19
N CYS A 381 1.47 11.69 -13.05
CA CYS A 381 1.59 11.58 -14.51
C CYS A 381 1.11 10.20 -15.04
N GLY A 382 0.08 9.61 -14.40
CA GLY A 382 -0.45 8.28 -14.73
C GLY A 382 0.47 7.12 -14.36
N GLN A 383 1.57 7.36 -13.64
CA GLN A 383 2.50 6.32 -13.18
C GLN A 383 1.99 5.70 -11.87
N ASN A 384 0.80 5.09 -11.91
CA ASN A 384 0.13 4.51 -10.74
C ASN A 384 -0.45 3.14 -11.12
N CYS A 385 -0.11 2.08 -10.39
CA CYS A 385 -0.54 0.71 -10.71
C CYS A 385 -2.06 0.55 -10.66
N ILE A 386 -2.70 1.21 -9.70
CA ILE A 386 -4.16 1.25 -9.61
C ILE A 386 -4.74 2.42 -10.38
N GLY A 387 -4.00 3.10 -11.27
CA GLY A 387 -4.43 4.25 -12.08
C GLY A 387 -5.64 3.95 -12.97
N LEU A 388 -6.57 4.91 -13.13
CA LEU A 388 -7.65 4.78 -14.11
C LEU A 388 -7.10 4.93 -15.53
N GLU A 389 -6.72 3.81 -16.14
CA GLU A 389 -6.23 3.80 -17.51
C GLU A 389 -7.35 3.58 -18.53
N ARG A 390 -8.52 3.06 -18.13
CA ARG A 390 -9.69 2.84 -19.01
C ARG A 390 -10.96 3.44 -18.43
N LEU A 391 -11.51 4.45 -19.09
CA LEU A 391 -12.78 5.08 -18.75
C LEU A 391 -13.86 4.49 -19.65
N VAL A 392 -14.66 3.55 -19.11
CA VAL A 392 -15.71 2.82 -19.84
C VAL A 392 -17.04 3.54 -19.57
N VAL A 393 -17.49 4.35 -20.52
CA VAL A 393 -18.55 5.35 -20.33
C VAL A 393 -19.83 4.95 -21.05
N HIS A 394 -20.97 5.11 -20.38
CA HIS A 394 -22.27 4.76 -20.92
C HIS A 394 -22.63 5.68 -22.11
N THR A 395 -23.15 5.12 -23.20
CA THR A 395 -23.46 5.84 -24.45
C THR A 395 -24.27 7.14 -24.24
N LYS A 396 -25.28 7.12 -23.35
CA LYS A 396 -26.12 8.29 -23.02
C LYS A 396 -25.36 9.54 -22.53
N ILE A 397 -24.20 9.40 -21.90
CA ILE A 397 -23.42 10.52 -21.34
C ILE A 397 -22.05 10.67 -22.01
N TYR A 398 -21.74 9.82 -22.99
CA TYR A 398 -20.40 9.73 -23.58
C TYR A 398 -19.91 11.05 -24.17
N ASP A 399 -20.72 11.68 -25.02
CA ASP A 399 -20.29 12.90 -25.72
C ASP A 399 -20.08 14.07 -24.74
N GLN A 400 -20.95 14.19 -23.73
CA GLN A 400 -20.80 15.17 -22.66
C GLN A 400 -19.52 14.92 -21.85
N PHE A 401 -19.27 13.67 -21.47
CA PHE A 401 -18.07 13.28 -20.73
C PHE A 401 -16.79 13.58 -21.52
N VAL A 402 -16.75 13.21 -22.80
CA VAL A 402 -15.60 13.45 -23.69
C VAL A 402 -15.33 14.94 -23.83
N SER A 403 -16.36 15.76 -24.07
CA SER A 403 -16.21 17.21 -24.20
C SER A 403 -15.67 17.85 -22.93
N GLU A 404 -16.14 17.43 -21.76
CA GLU A 404 -15.69 17.96 -20.47
C GLU A 404 -14.24 17.54 -20.16
N MET A 405 -13.89 16.28 -20.40
CA MET A 405 -12.52 15.78 -20.24
C MET A 405 -11.56 16.49 -21.19
N GLU A 406 -11.92 16.68 -22.46
CA GLU A 406 -11.12 17.41 -23.44
C GLU A 406 -10.82 18.83 -22.96
N GLY A 407 -11.86 19.57 -22.55
CA GLY A 407 -11.72 20.94 -22.06
C GLY A 407 -10.75 21.04 -20.88
N ARG A 408 -10.86 20.11 -19.91
CA ARG A 408 -9.98 20.08 -18.73
C ARG A 408 -8.55 19.68 -19.07
N ILE A 409 -8.34 18.61 -19.83
CA ILE A 409 -7.01 18.10 -20.18
C ILE A 409 -6.20 19.15 -20.93
N ARG A 410 -6.82 19.93 -21.82
CA ARG A 410 -6.16 21.03 -22.54
C ARG A 410 -5.61 22.14 -21.62
N THR A 411 -6.13 22.26 -20.40
CA THR A 411 -5.71 23.29 -19.44
C THR A 411 -4.63 22.83 -18.46
N LEU A 412 -4.29 21.52 -18.46
CA LEU A 412 -3.29 20.98 -17.55
C LEU A 412 -1.90 21.58 -17.81
N ARG A 413 -1.27 22.09 -16.75
CA ARG A 413 0.08 22.66 -16.80
C ARG A 413 1.09 21.57 -16.51
N GLN A 414 1.90 21.23 -17.51
CA GLN A 414 2.99 20.28 -17.36
C GLN A 414 4.33 21.00 -17.13
N GLY A 415 5.11 20.54 -16.16
CA GLY A 415 6.42 21.15 -15.87
C GLY A 415 7.17 20.54 -14.69
N PRO A 416 8.31 21.14 -14.30
CA PRO A 416 9.09 20.68 -13.17
C PRO A 416 8.34 20.85 -11.84
N PRO A 417 8.29 19.81 -10.99
CA PRO A 417 7.41 19.81 -9.83
C PRO A 417 7.83 20.76 -8.69
N LEU A 418 9.11 21.16 -8.67
CA LEU A 418 9.69 22.10 -7.68
C LEU A 418 9.87 23.51 -8.27
N SER A 419 9.09 23.86 -9.29
CA SER A 419 9.13 25.21 -9.86
C SER A 419 8.26 26.18 -9.06
N ALA A 420 8.54 27.48 -9.15
CA ALA A 420 7.73 28.52 -8.51
C ALA A 420 6.29 28.62 -9.05
N SER A 421 6.02 28.06 -10.24
CA SER A 421 4.69 28.04 -10.84
C SER A 421 3.96 26.74 -10.52
N ALA A 422 2.64 26.83 -10.37
CA ALA A 422 1.82 25.64 -10.13
C ALA A 422 1.86 24.70 -11.35
N VAL A 423 2.06 23.42 -11.07
CA VAL A 423 2.16 22.32 -12.04
C VAL A 423 1.13 21.26 -11.69
N ASP A 424 0.37 20.83 -12.69
CA ASP A 424 -0.68 19.82 -12.56
C ASP A 424 -0.17 18.42 -12.97
N CYS A 425 0.80 18.35 -13.89
CA CYS A 425 1.43 17.11 -14.34
C CYS A 425 2.96 17.23 -14.34
N GLY A 426 3.61 16.28 -13.65
CA GLY A 426 5.06 16.23 -13.54
C GLY A 426 5.76 15.58 -14.75
N ALA A 427 6.98 15.10 -14.50
CA ALA A 427 7.76 14.33 -15.46
C ALA A 427 7.53 12.81 -15.31
N MET A 428 7.77 12.10 -16.40
CA MET A 428 7.97 10.66 -16.41
C MET A 428 9.29 10.34 -15.70
N THR A 429 9.34 9.29 -14.89
CA THR A 429 10.56 8.92 -14.16
C THR A 429 11.59 8.21 -15.05
N MET A 430 11.12 7.51 -16.10
CA MET A 430 11.97 6.73 -17.01
C MET A 430 12.00 7.33 -18.41
N SER A 431 13.20 7.54 -18.95
CA SER A 431 13.41 8.15 -20.28
C SER A 431 12.77 7.35 -21.43
N LEU A 432 12.81 6.03 -21.37
CA LEU A 432 12.22 5.15 -22.39
C LEU A 432 10.68 5.13 -22.37
N ALA A 433 10.04 5.57 -21.27
CA ALA A 433 8.59 5.51 -21.14
C ALA A 433 7.90 6.33 -22.23
N CYS A 434 8.37 7.56 -22.50
CA CYS A 434 7.77 8.44 -23.52
C CYS A 434 7.72 7.80 -24.91
N LYS A 435 8.75 7.02 -25.29
CA LYS A 435 8.80 6.34 -26.59
C LYS A 435 7.79 5.20 -26.67
N ASN A 436 7.67 4.42 -25.59
CA ASN A 436 6.73 3.30 -25.53
C ASN A 436 5.27 3.80 -25.51
N ILE A 437 4.99 4.86 -24.75
CA ILE A 437 3.66 5.50 -24.72
C ILE A 437 3.30 6.00 -26.11
N LYS A 438 4.21 6.71 -26.79
CA LYS A 438 3.98 7.18 -28.17
C LYS A 438 3.61 6.04 -29.12
N ALA A 439 4.32 4.92 -29.05
CA ALA A 439 4.04 3.76 -29.90
C ALA A 439 2.65 3.16 -29.65
N LEU A 440 2.18 3.13 -28.40
CA LEU A 440 0.83 2.67 -28.08
C LEU A 440 -0.26 3.66 -28.52
N VAL A 441 0.02 4.97 -28.42
CA VAL A 441 -0.90 6.02 -28.90
C VAL A 441 -1.03 5.95 -30.42
N ASP A 442 0.09 5.82 -31.14
CA ASP A 442 0.09 5.73 -32.60
C ASP A 442 -0.67 4.50 -33.10
N ASP A 443 -0.41 3.34 -32.50
CA ASP A 443 -1.13 2.09 -32.78
C ASP A 443 -2.64 2.20 -32.56
N ALA A 444 -3.07 2.89 -31.49
CA ALA A 444 -4.47 3.13 -31.23
C ALA A 444 -5.12 4.01 -32.31
N VAL A 445 -4.44 5.06 -32.76
CA VAL A 445 -4.92 5.95 -33.83
C VAL A 445 -4.98 5.21 -35.16
N GLU A 446 -3.97 4.42 -35.49
CA GLU A 446 -3.95 3.56 -36.68
C GLU A 446 -5.09 2.52 -36.66
N SER A 447 -5.45 2.05 -35.46
CA SER A 447 -6.57 1.12 -35.23
C SER A 447 -7.95 1.79 -35.21
N GLY A 448 -8.03 3.11 -35.35
CA GLY A 448 -9.28 3.86 -35.48
C GLY A 448 -9.71 4.68 -34.25
N ALA A 449 -8.91 4.72 -33.17
CA ALA A 449 -9.15 5.64 -32.06
C ALA A 449 -8.94 7.10 -32.49
N ARG A 450 -9.67 8.04 -31.87
CA ARG A 450 -9.44 9.47 -32.10
C ARG A 450 -8.57 10.07 -31.00
N LEU A 451 -7.50 10.74 -31.40
CA LEU A 451 -6.65 11.53 -30.52
C LEU A 451 -7.19 12.97 -30.44
N LEU A 452 -7.72 13.37 -29.29
CA LEU A 452 -8.29 14.71 -29.09
C LEU A 452 -7.27 15.69 -28.51
N VAL A 453 -6.42 15.23 -27.58
CA VAL A 453 -5.43 16.07 -26.87
C VAL A 453 -4.13 15.28 -26.72
N GLY A 454 -2.99 15.97 -26.82
CA GLY A 454 -1.67 15.42 -26.50
C GLY A 454 -1.14 14.42 -27.54
N GLY A 455 -0.59 13.31 -27.05
CA GLY A 455 -0.05 12.22 -27.88
C GLY A 455 1.42 12.38 -28.28
N ALA A 456 2.14 13.34 -27.71
CA ALA A 456 3.56 13.56 -28.03
C ALA A 456 4.41 13.92 -26.80
N ARG A 457 5.72 13.86 -26.99
CA ARG A 457 6.70 14.36 -26.02
C ARG A 457 6.55 15.89 -25.87
N TYR A 458 6.54 16.38 -24.64
CA TYR A 458 6.61 17.81 -24.36
C TYR A 458 8.08 18.22 -24.14
N ILE A 459 8.51 19.29 -24.81
CA ILE A 459 9.83 19.90 -24.60
C ILE A 459 9.65 21.13 -23.74
N CYS A 460 9.97 21.01 -22.45
CA CYS A 460 9.92 22.13 -21.52
C CYS A 460 10.98 23.18 -21.92
N PRO A 461 10.61 24.44 -22.18
CA PRO A 461 11.56 25.46 -22.61
C PRO A 461 12.73 25.68 -21.64
N SER A 462 12.44 25.64 -20.33
CA SER A 462 13.44 25.85 -19.28
C SER A 462 14.32 24.61 -19.04
N TYR A 463 13.83 23.42 -19.39
CA TYR A 463 14.52 22.14 -19.17
C TYR A 463 14.30 21.17 -20.34
N PRO A 464 14.98 21.38 -21.48
CA PRO A 464 14.77 20.56 -22.68
C PRO A 464 15.13 19.07 -22.52
N SER A 465 16.01 18.76 -21.56
CA SER A 465 16.41 17.40 -21.17
C SER A 465 15.37 16.69 -20.28
N GLY A 466 14.37 17.42 -19.78
CA GLY A 466 13.29 16.86 -18.96
C GLY A 466 12.44 15.82 -19.70
N GLN A 467 11.93 14.88 -18.93
CA GLN A 467 11.20 13.71 -19.41
C GLN A 467 9.69 13.95 -19.34
N PHE A 468 9.13 14.68 -20.29
CA PHE A 468 7.69 15.01 -20.28
C PHE A 468 6.94 14.36 -21.45
N PHE A 469 5.77 13.77 -21.15
CA PHE A 469 4.81 13.30 -22.15
C PHE A 469 3.49 14.05 -21.95
N GLN A 470 2.94 14.61 -23.02
CA GLN A 470 1.74 15.46 -22.91
C GLN A 470 0.56 14.67 -22.33
N PRO A 471 -0.22 15.26 -21.40
CA PRO A 471 -1.52 14.71 -21.03
C PRO A 471 -2.35 14.44 -22.29
N THR A 472 -2.79 13.19 -22.43
CA THR A 472 -3.33 12.66 -23.68
C THR A 472 -4.75 12.15 -23.50
N LEU A 473 -5.62 12.43 -24.47
CA LEU A 473 -6.99 11.92 -24.51
C LEU A 473 -7.22 11.14 -25.81
N LEU A 474 -7.41 9.83 -25.67
CA LEU A 474 -7.84 8.93 -26.73
C LEU A 474 -9.30 8.53 -26.49
N VAL A 475 -10.13 8.64 -27.51
CA VAL A 475 -11.55 8.29 -27.47
C VAL A 475 -11.91 7.30 -28.56
N ASP A 476 -13.07 6.68 -28.42
CA ASP A 476 -13.59 5.64 -29.31
C ASP A 476 -12.66 4.41 -29.37
N VAL A 477 -11.98 4.12 -28.26
CA VAL A 477 -11.13 2.94 -28.13
C VAL A 477 -11.97 1.70 -27.95
N THR A 478 -11.64 0.65 -28.70
CA THR A 478 -12.31 -0.65 -28.65
C THR A 478 -11.48 -1.68 -27.86
N PRO A 479 -12.11 -2.75 -27.33
CA PRO A 479 -11.39 -3.77 -26.54
C PRO A 479 -10.30 -4.55 -27.28
N ASP A 480 -10.28 -4.53 -28.61
CA ASP A 480 -9.27 -5.20 -29.45
C ASP A 480 -8.01 -4.36 -29.68
N MET A 481 -8.04 -3.05 -29.41
CA MET A 481 -6.86 -2.20 -29.54
C MET A 481 -5.81 -2.51 -28.46
N ARG A 482 -4.52 -2.41 -28.79
CA ARG A 482 -3.43 -2.70 -27.86
C ARG A 482 -3.44 -1.78 -26.64
N ILE A 483 -3.75 -0.49 -26.84
CA ILE A 483 -3.86 0.50 -25.75
C ILE A 483 -4.90 0.11 -24.69
N ALA A 484 -5.89 -0.71 -25.00
CA ALA A 484 -6.89 -1.21 -24.05
C ALA A 484 -6.40 -2.42 -23.23
N ASN A 485 -5.32 -3.08 -23.66
CA ASN A 485 -4.86 -4.35 -23.10
C ASN A 485 -3.40 -4.32 -22.58
N GLU A 486 -2.62 -3.32 -22.97
CA GLU A 486 -1.25 -3.09 -22.51
C GLU A 486 -1.22 -1.92 -21.51
N GLU A 487 -0.57 -2.10 -20.37
CA GLU A 487 -0.35 -1.04 -19.36
C GLU A 487 0.48 0.10 -19.99
N VAL A 488 -0.03 1.33 -19.92
CA VAL A 488 0.66 2.51 -20.47
C VAL A 488 1.56 3.13 -19.41
N PHE A 489 1.07 3.17 -18.17
CA PHE A 489 1.80 3.73 -17.03
C PHE A 489 2.29 5.16 -17.28
N GLY A 490 1.41 5.99 -17.85
CA GLY A 490 1.68 7.35 -18.30
C GLY A 490 0.40 8.18 -18.44
N PRO A 491 0.48 9.47 -18.79
CA PRO A 491 -0.64 10.40 -18.68
C PRO A 491 -1.58 10.29 -19.90
N VAL A 492 -2.23 9.14 -20.06
CA VAL A 492 -3.12 8.82 -21.18
C VAL A 492 -4.49 8.38 -20.66
N ALA A 493 -5.52 9.19 -20.93
CA ALA A 493 -6.91 8.82 -20.74
C ALA A 493 -7.42 8.04 -21.96
N VAL A 494 -7.84 6.79 -21.75
CA VAL A 494 -8.52 5.98 -22.77
C VAL A 494 -10.02 5.96 -22.48
N VAL A 495 -10.84 6.43 -23.41
CA VAL A 495 -12.31 6.43 -23.27
C VAL A 495 -12.93 5.39 -24.21
N MET A 496 -13.74 4.52 -23.64
CA MET A 496 -14.43 3.42 -24.31
C MET A 496 -15.95 3.56 -24.12
N LYS A 497 -16.75 3.07 -25.07
CA LYS A 497 -18.22 3.09 -25.00
C LYS A 497 -18.77 1.78 -24.48
N PHE A 498 -19.86 1.83 -23.72
CA PHE A 498 -20.71 0.68 -23.45
C PHE A 498 -22.20 1.06 -23.47
N ASN A 499 -23.09 0.09 -23.71
CA ASN A 499 -24.53 0.34 -23.78
C ASN A 499 -25.36 -0.35 -22.68
N THR A 500 -24.88 -1.47 -22.14
CA THR A 500 -25.57 -2.21 -21.07
C THR A 500 -24.56 -2.64 -20.00
N ASP A 501 -25.03 -2.92 -18.79
CA ASP A 501 -24.15 -3.36 -17.69
C ASP A 501 -23.38 -4.65 -18.04
N GLU A 502 -24.03 -5.56 -18.77
CA GLU A 502 -23.38 -6.77 -19.31
C GLU A 502 -22.21 -6.43 -20.25
N ASP A 503 -22.40 -5.43 -21.10
CA ASP A 503 -21.38 -4.96 -22.04
C ASP A 503 -20.21 -4.29 -21.29
N ALA A 504 -20.49 -3.45 -20.28
CA ALA A 504 -19.46 -2.88 -19.42
C ALA A 504 -18.63 -3.97 -18.74
N ILE A 505 -19.28 -4.96 -18.12
CA ILE A 505 -18.62 -6.09 -17.46
C ILE A 505 -17.75 -6.87 -18.45
N ARG A 506 -18.26 -7.12 -19.67
CA ARG A 506 -17.51 -7.77 -20.75
C ARG A 506 -16.27 -6.97 -21.16
N ILE A 507 -16.38 -5.66 -21.33
CA ILE A 507 -15.27 -4.78 -21.70
C ILE A 507 -14.21 -4.73 -20.60
N VAL A 508 -14.62 -4.59 -19.34
CA VAL A 508 -13.68 -4.57 -18.20
C VAL A 508 -12.92 -5.89 -18.11
N ASN A 509 -13.65 -7.01 -18.17
CA ASN A 509 -13.09 -8.37 -18.02
C ASN A 509 -12.35 -8.91 -19.26
N ALA A 510 -12.41 -8.22 -20.40
CA ALA A 510 -11.64 -8.59 -21.59
C ALA A 510 -10.14 -8.28 -21.44
N CYS A 511 -9.80 -7.32 -20.57
CA CYS A 511 -8.42 -6.97 -20.28
C CYS A 511 -7.73 -8.09 -19.50
N PRO A 512 -6.47 -8.45 -19.82
CA PRO A 512 -5.73 -9.49 -19.11
C PRO A 512 -5.39 -9.09 -17.66
N PHE A 513 -5.32 -7.78 -17.38
CA PHE A 513 -5.04 -7.23 -16.05
C PHE A 513 -6.26 -7.31 -15.13
N GLY A 514 -6.01 -7.53 -13.85
CA GLY A 514 -7.02 -7.71 -12.81
C GLY A 514 -6.58 -7.18 -11.47
N LEU A 515 -6.01 -5.97 -11.42
CA LEU A 515 -5.59 -5.33 -10.16
C LEU A 515 -6.79 -4.69 -9.47
N GLY A 516 -7.27 -3.56 -9.98
CA GLY A 516 -8.43 -2.84 -9.45
C GLY A 516 -9.46 -2.47 -10.51
N ALA A 517 -10.63 -2.05 -10.05
CA ALA A 517 -11.66 -1.42 -10.88
C ALA A 517 -12.54 -0.49 -10.05
N SER A 518 -13.28 0.37 -10.74
CA SER A 518 -14.25 1.30 -10.17
C SER A 518 -15.57 1.27 -10.94
N VAL A 519 -16.67 1.48 -10.25
CA VAL A 519 -18.01 1.64 -10.84
C VAL A 519 -18.65 2.91 -10.27
N PHE A 520 -19.14 3.80 -11.14
CA PHE A 520 -19.77 5.07 -10.77
C PHE A 520 -21.24 5.09 -11.20
N THR A 521 -22.16 5.21 -10.24
CA THR A 521 -23.61 5.17 -10.41
C THR A 521 -24.30 5.67 -9.13
N LEU A 522 -25.43 6.37 -9.24
CA LEU A 522 -26.22 6.74 -8.07
C LEU A 522 -27.10 5.58 -7.56
N ASP A 523 -27.32 4.55 -8.38
CA ASP A 523 -27.87 3.27 -7.93
C ASP A 523 -26.77 2.38 -7.32
N TYR A 524 -26.62 2.46 -5.99
CA TYR A 524 -25.64 1.66 -5.25
C TYR A 524 -25.83 0.14 -5.40
N ALA A 525 -27.06 -0.34 -5.60
CA ALA A 525 -27.31 -1.77 -5.77
C ALA A 525 -26.83 -2.24 -7.15
N ARG A 526 -27.06 -1.43 -8.20
CA ARG A 526 -26.47 -1.63 -9.53
C ARG A 526 -24.94 -1.60 -9.46
N GLY A 527 -24.37 -0.63 -8.76
CA GLY A 527 -22.92 -0.49 -8.57
C GLY A 527 -22.29 -1.74 -7.95
N ASP A 528 -22.86 -2.23 -6.85
CA ASP A 528 -22.42 -3.47 -6.18
C ASP A 528 -22.60 -4.71 -7.07
N ALA A 529 -23.71 -4.80 -7.80
CA ALA A 529 -23.97 -5.92 -8.72
C ALA A 529 -22.96 -5.98 -9.87
N ILE A 530 -22.57 -4.83 -10.44
CA ILE A 530 -21.51 -4.74 -11.45
C ILE A 530 -20.16 -5.10 -10.81
N ALA A 531 -19.78 -4.44 -9.71
CA ALA A 531 -18.48 -4.60 -9.05
C ALA A 531 -18.19 -6.07 -8.68
N LYS A 532 -19.18 -6.80 -8.15
CA LYS A 532 -19.06 -8.24 -7.81
C LYS A 532 -18.72 -9.15 -8.98
N ARG A 533 -18.94 -8.70 -10.22
CA ARG A 533 -18.76 -9.47 -11.45
C ARG A 533 -17.50 -9.07 -12.22
N LEU A 534 -16.77 -8.06 -11.74
CA LEU A 534 -15.48 -7.67 -12.28
C LEU A 534 -14.40 -8.66 -11.81
N LYS A 535 -13.56 -9.10 -12.74
CA LYS A 535 -12.46 -10.03 -12.47
C LYS A 535 -11.21 -9.28 -12.04
N THR A 536 -11.29 -8.66 -10.87
CA THR A 536 -10.19 -7.87 -10.30
C THR A 536 -9.91 -8.30 -8.86
N GLY A 537 -8.71 -8.01 -8.37
CA GLY A 537 -8.37 -8.24 -6.97
C GLY A 537 -9.04 -7.25 -6.02
N MET A 538 -9.39 -6.07 -6.52
CA MET A 538 -10.05 -4.98 -5.79
C MET A 538 -11.12 -4.31 -6.66
N ALA A 539 -12.19 -3.83 -6.03
CA ALA A 539 -13.22 -3.03 -6.71
C ALA A 539 -13.72 -1.91 -5.80
N ASN A 540 -14.08 -0.77 -6.38
CA ASN A 540 -14.62 0.39 -5.68
C ASN A 540 -15.98 0.77 -6.31
N VAL A 541 -16.92 1.24 -5.49
CA VAL A 541 -18.19 1.82 -5.96
C VAL A 541 -18.20 3.29 -5.57
N ASN A 542 -18.37 4.18 -6.54
CA ASN A 542 -18.32 5.65 -6.42
C ASN A 542 -17.00 6.20 -5.85
N ASP A 543 -15.90 5.47 -6.06
CA ASP A 543 -14.57 5.90 -5.64
C ASP A 543 -13.49 5.25 -6.54
N PHE A 544 -12.24 5.67 -6.38
CA PHE A 544 -11.08 5.20 -7.09
C PHE A 544 -9.91 5.00 -6.12
N GLY A 545 -9.39 3.78 -6.06
CA GLY A 545 -8.16 3.46 -5.33
C GLY A 545 -8.25 3.59 -3.80
N ILE A 546 -9.41 3.97 -3.25
CA ILE A 546 -9.59 4.17 -1.80
C ILE A 546 -9.35 2.91 -0.98
N ASN A 547 -9.56 1.72 -1.56
CA ASN A 547 -9.22 0.44 -0.95
C ASN A 547 -7.77 0.40 -0.43
N TYR A 548 -6.83 1.15 -1.06
CA TYR A 548 -5.46 1.23 -0.58
C TYR A 548 -5.28 2.07 0.69
N LEU A 549 -6.18 3.01 0.97
CA LEU A 549 -6.19 3.74 2.24
C LEU A 549 -6.94 2.98 3.33
N CYS A 550 -7.82 2.06 2.97
CA CYS A 550 -8.48 1.13 3.88
C CYS A 550 -7.53 0.00 4.31
N GLN A 551 -6.50 0.30 5.11
CA GLN A 551 -5.37 -0.59 5.42
C GLN A 551 -5.70 -1.91 6.15
N SER A 552 -6.96 -2.11 6.55
CA SER A 552 -7.46 -3.43 6.98
C SER A 552 -7.77 -4.37 5.83
N LEU A 553 -8.06 -3.84 4.64
CA LEU A 553 -8.40 -4.61 3.45
C LEU A 553 -7.12 -5.16 2.80
N PRO A 554 -7.21 -6.35 2.19
CA PRO A 554 -6.14 -6.87 1.36
C PRO A 554 -5.96 -6.00 0.11
N PHE A 555 -4.71 -5.74 -0.25
CA PHE A 555 -4.36 -5.14 -1.53
C PHE A 555 -3.58 -6.16 -2.35
N GLY A 556 -4.01 -6.33 -3.60
CA GLY A 556 -3.32 -7.11 -4.61
C GLY A 556 -4.20 -7.60 -5.75
N GLY A 557 -3.58 -7.96 -6.87
CA GLY A 557 -4.27 -8.34 -8.10
C GLY A 557 -4.59 -9.83 -8.23
N ILE A 558 -5.21 -10.18 -9.35
CA ILE A 558 -5.37 -11.57 -9.80
C ILE A 558 -4.84 -11.72 -11.23
N GLY A 559 -4.64 -12.97 -11.68
CA GLY A 559 -4.19 -13.25 -13.05
C GLY A 559 -2.80 -12.67 -13.32
N VAL A 560 -2.66 -11.87 -14.38
CA VAL A 560 -1.37 -11.25 -14.74
C VAL A 560 -0.96 -10.13 -13.77
N SER A 561 -1.91 -9.59 -12.99
CA SER A 561 -1.67 -8.49 -12.05
C SER A 561 -1.10 -8.94 -10.71
N GLY A 562 -0.96 -10.23 -10.45
CA GLY A 562 -0.28 -10.66 -9.23
C GLY A 562 -0.75 -11.96 -8.61
N ILE A 563 -0.11 -12.27 -7.49
CA ILE A 563 -0.35 -13.44 -6.64
C ILE A 563 -0.21 -13.00 -5.18
N ASP A 564 -1.18 -13.41 -4.35
CA ASP A 564 -1.27 -13.12 -2.91
C ASP A 564 -1.54 -11.63 -2.61
N ARG A 565 -1.43 -11.21 -1.34
CA ARG A 565 -1.75 -9.85 -0.85
C ARG A 565 -0.63 -9.34 0.06
N PHE A 566 -0.28 -8.05 -0.05
CA PHE A 566 0.77 -7.45 0.81
C PHE A 566 0.25 -6.42 1.84
N ALA A 567 -1.02 -6.03 1.75
CA ALA A 567 -1.69 -5.17 2.73
C ALA A 567 -2.79 -5.91 3.50
N GLY A 568 -3.40 -5.25 4.47
CA GLY A 568 -4.49 -5.83 5.25
C GLY A 568 -4.04 -6.87 6.27
N VAL A 569 -5.05 -7.56 6.82
CA VAL A 569 -4.85 -8.68 7.75
C VAL A 569 -4.09 -9.81 7.06
N GLU A 570 -4.45 -10.08 5.80
CA GLU A 570 -3.88 -11.10 4.94
C GLU A 570 -2.40 -10.83 4.69
N GLY A 571 -2.02 -9.62 4.27
CA GLY A 571 -0.63 -9.27 3.99
C GLY A 571 0.25 -9.25 5.23
N LEU A 572 -0.26 -8.77 6.38
CA LEU A 572 0.51 -8.81 7.62
C LEU A 572 0.77 -10.26 8.08
N ARG A 573 -0.25 -11.12 8.02
CA ARG A 573 -0.11 -12.55 8.35
C ARG A 573 0.70 -13.32 7.31
N GLY A 574 0.64 -12.90 6.06
CA GLY A 574 1.43 -13.45 4.95
C GLY A 574 2.93 -13.28 5.17
N ASN A 575 3.34 -12.33 6.02
CA ASN A 575 4.74 -12.16 6.42
C ASN A 575 5.15 -13.08 7.58
N CYS A 576 4.32 -14.08 7.90
CA CYS A 576 4.57 -15.07 8.92
C CYS A 576 4.40 -16.49 8.36
N HIS A 577 5.13 -17.44 8.95
CA HIS A 577 4.74 -18.84 8.90
C HIS A 577 3.50 -19.04 9.76
N VAL A 578 2.46 -19.59 9.13
CA VAL A 578 1.24 -20.02 9.80
C VAL A 578 1.52 -21.37 10.45
N ARG A 579 1.73 -21.37 11.77
CA ARG A 579 2.10 -22.56 12.54
C ARG A 579 0.89 -23.11 13.28
N ALA A 580 0.50 -24.34 12.99
CA ALA A 580 -0.44 -25.08 13.83
C ALA A 580 0.29 -25.58 15.09
N MET A 581 -0.30 -25.35 16.26
CA MET A 581 0.18 -25.91 17.52
C MET A 581 -0.96 -26.62 18.26
N THR A 582 -0.65 -27.79 18.79
CA THR A 582 -1.52 -28.52 19.71
C THR A 582 -0.83 -28.75 21.05
N SER A 583 -1.52 -28.46 22.15
CA SER A 583 -1.06 -28.77 23.50
C SER A 583 -2.13 -29.53 24.28
N ASP A 584 -1.75 -30.23 25.35
CA ASP A 584 -2.73 -30.82 26.27
C ASP A 584 -3.45 -29.69 27.02
N TYR A 585 -4.78 -29.67 26.95
CA TYR A 585 -5.60 -28.63 27.61
C TYR A 585 -5.71 -28.90 29.11
N TYR A 586 -5.92 -30.17 29.49
CA TYR A 586 -6.05 -30.63 30.88
C TYR A 586 -4.75 -31.19 31.45
N TRP A 587 -3.60 -30.66 31.04
CA TRP A 587 -2.27 -31.14 31.45
C TRP A 587 -2.08 -31.16 32.98
N PHE A 588 -2.70 -30.22 33.69
CA PHE A 588 -2.67 -30.13 35.16
C PHE A 588 -3.40 -31.29 35.87
N LEU A 589 -4.25 -32.02 35.14
CA LEU A 589 -4.89 -33.26 35.61
C LEU A 589 -4.12 -34.52 35.17
N GLY A 590 -2.97 -34.37 34.53
CA GLY A 590 -2.22 -35.48 33.93
C GLY A 590 -2.88 -36.08 32.68
N ILE A 591 -3.96 -35.48 32.18
CA ILE A 591 -4.66 -35.94 30.97
C ILE A 591 -3.82 -35.57 29.75
N ARG A 592 -3.32 -36.59 29.08
CA ARG A 592 -2.49 -36.48 27.87
C ARG A 592 -2.78 -37.66 26.95
N THR A 593 -2.24 -37.59 25.73
CA THR A 593 -2.39 -38.71 24.78
C THR A 593 -1.58 -39.91 25.26
N GLY A 594 -2.28 -41.03 25.45
CA GLY A 594 -1.66 -42.33 25.72
C GLY A 594 -2.14 -43.34 24.69
N ILE A 595 -1.24 -44.19 24.22
CA ILE A 595 -1.58 -45.32 23.35
C ILE A 595 -1.90 -46.51 24.26
N PRO A 596 -3.13 -47.06 24.24
CA PRO A 596 -3.49 -48.25 25.01
C PRO A 596 -2.52 -49.41 24.72
N PRO A 597 -2.18 -50.29 25.69
CA PRO A 597 -1.23 -51.39 25.48
C PRO A 597 -1.52 -52.26 24.25
N LEU A 598 -2.79 -52.51 23.95
CA LEU A 598 -3.21 -53.27 22.75
C LEU A 598 -2.81 -52.60 21.43
N LEU A 599 -2.64 -51.29 21.40
CA LEU A 599 -2.27 -50.52 20.21
C LEU A 599 -0.79 -50.11 20.21
N GLN A 600 -0.03 -50.48 21.24
CA GLN A 600 1.40 -50.22 21.28
C GLN A 600 2.14 -51.20 20.35
N TYR A 601 3.29 -50.79 19.82
CA TYR A 601 4.13 -51.69 19.03
C TYR A 601 5.03 -52.54 19.95
N PRO A 602 5.17 -53.86 19.69
CA PRO A 602 4.50 -54.64 18.64
C PRO A 602 3.00 -54.84 18.93
N LEU A 603 2.19 -54.83 17.87
CA LEU A 603 0.73 -54.93 17.97
C LEU A 603 0.28 -56.29 18.55
N SER A 604 -0.81 -56.26 19.30
CA SER A 604 -1.54 -57.45 19.76
C SER A 604 -2.33 -58.10 18.62
N LYS A 605 -2.73 -59.36 18.78
CA LYS A 605 -3.66 -60.05 17.86
C LYS A 605 -5.03 -59.36 17.80
N THR A 606 -5.42 -58.65 18.87
CA THR A 606 -6.72 -57.97 19.00
C THR A 606 -6.67 -56.47 18.67
N SER A 607 -5.53 -55.92 18.23
CA SER A 607 -5.38 -54.48 17.95
C SER A 607 -6.38 -53.96 16.92
N ASP A 608 -6.61 -54.71 15.84
CA ASP A 608 -7.56 -54.32 14.79
C ASP A 608 -9.01 -54.31 15.29
N GLN A 609 -9.40 -55.31 16.09
CA GLN A 609 -10.72 -55.36 16.73
C GLN A 609 -10.92 -54.18 17.68
N PHE A 610 -9.94 -53.91 18.55
CA PHE A 610 -9.98 -52.78 19.48
C PHE A 610 -10.12 -51.45 18.73
N GLN A 611 -9.35 -51.25 17.65
CA GLN A 611 -9.39 -50.03 16.86
C GLN A 611 -10.73 -49.83 16.15
N LYS A 612 -11.30 -50.89 15.56
CA LYS A 612 -12.63 -50.84 14.93
C LYS A 612 -13.72 -50.48 15.94
N ALA A 613 -13.67 -51.08 17.13
CA ALA A 613 -14.61 -50.81 18.20
C ALA A 613 -14.46 -49.37 18.75
N LEU A 614 -13.22 -48.86 18.86
CA LEU A 614 -12.96 -47.46 19.21
C LEU A 614 -13.56 -46.50 18.17
N VAL A 615 -13.42 -46.78 16.88
CA VAL A 615 -14.06 -45.98 15.81
C VAL A 615 -15.58 -46.04 15.92
N GLU A 616 -16.17 -47.22 16.15
CA GLU A 616 -17.63 -47.34 16.35
C GLU A 616 -18.11 -46.58 17.59
N PHE A 617 -17.32 -46.56 18.68
CA PHE A 617 -17.62 -45.76 19.86
C PHE A 617 -17.61 -44.25 19.57
N LEU A 618 -16.60 -43.78 18.83
CA LEU A 618 -16.40 -42.36 18.57
C LEU A 618 -17.37 -41.81 17.51
N TYR A 619 -17.66 -42.60 16.48
CA TYR A 619 -18.34 -42.14 15.26
C TYR A 619 -19.58 -42.95 14.89
N GLY A 620 -19.89 -44.03 15.61
CA GLY A 620 -21.08 -44.84 15.37
C GLY A 620 -22.37 -44.05 15.59
N ALA A 621 -23.36 -44.29 14.73
CA ALA A 621 -24.64 -43.61 14.79
C ALA A 621 -25.47 -44.06 16.02
N GLY A 622 -26.01 -43.07 16.74
CA GLY A 622 -26.90 -43.29 17.88
C GLY A 622 -26.24 -43.94 19.11
N MET A 623 -27.02 -44.15 20.17
CA MET A 623 -26.53 -44.83 21.38
C MET A 623 -26.16 -46.29 21.12
N GLY A 624 -26.87 -46.98 20.20
CA GLY A 624 -26.60 -48.38 19.88
C GLY A 624 -25.19 -48.61 19.32
N GLY A 625 -24.73 -47.77 18.38
CA GLY A 625 -23.36 -47.84 17.86
C GLY A 625 -22.32 -47.55 18.94
N LYS A 626 -22.55 -46.54 19.78
CA LYS A 626 -21.64 -46.21 20.89
C LYS A 626 -21.50 -47.36 21.88
N LEU A 627 -22.60 -48.00 22.26
CA LEU A 627 -22.60 -49.14 23.16
C LEU A 627 -21.91 -50.37 22.55
N ARG A 628 -22.13 -50.65 21.26
CA ARG A 628 -21.41 -51.71 20.54
C ARG A 628 -19.90 -51.44 20.50
N GLY A 629 -19.50 -50.20 20.24
CA GLY A 629 -18.11 -49.80 20.29
C GLY A 629 -17.47 -49.99 21.67
N ILE A 630 -18.17 -49.63 22.75
CA ILE A 630 -17.69 -49.90 24.13
C ILE A 630 -17.55 -51.41 24.36
N TYR A 631 -18.55 -52.20 23.98
CA TYR A 631 -18.51 -53.65 24.15
C TYR A 631 -17.34 -54.28 23.38
N GLY A 632 -17.15 -53.91 22.11
CA GLY A 632 -16.05 -54.43 21.29
C GLY A 632 -14.67 -54.03 21.81
N MET A 633 -14.52 -52.84 22.40
CA MET A 633 -13.26 -52.45 23.05
C MET A 633 -12.98 -53.30 24.30
N LEU A 634 -14.00 -53.58 25.12
CA LEU A 634 -13.87 -54.43 26.30
C LEU A 634 -13.56 -55.88 25.91
N GLU A 635 -14.22 -56.41 24.88
CA GLU A 635 -13.95 -57.76 24.37
C GLU A 635 -12.50 -57.92 23.89
N ALA A 636 -11.98 -56.93 23.15
CA ALA A 636 -10.61 -56.94 22.68
C ALA A 636 -9.56 -56.82 23.81
N LEU A 637 -9.93 -56.25 24.96
CA LEU A 637 -9.09 -56.15 26.17
C LEU A 637 -9.03 -57.45 26.98
N VAL A 638 -10.06 -58.30 26.91
CA VAL A 638 -10.16 -59.54 27.68
C VAL A 638 -9.76 -60.77 26.86
N THR A 639 -9.67 -60.63 25.53
CA THR A 639 -9.21 -61.70 24.62
C THR A 639 -7.69 -61.61 24.46
N PRO A 640 -6.91 -62.61 24.93
CA PRO A 640 -5.44 -62.56 24.95
C PRO A 640 -4.77 -62.62 23.58
#